data_AF-A0A2D6MC29-F1
#
_entry.id   AF-A0A2D6MC29-F1
#
_cell.length_a   1.000
_cell.length_b   1.000
_cell.length_c   1.000
_cell.angle_alpha   90.00
_cell.angle_beta   90.00
_cell.angle_gamma   90.00
#
_symmetry.space_group_name_H-M   'P 1'
#
loop_
_entity.id
_entity.type
_entity.pdbx_description
1 polymer ?
#
loop_
_entity_poly.entity_id
_entity_poly.type
_entity_poly.pdbx_seq_one_letter_code
_entity_poly.pdbx_strand_id
1 'polypeptide(L)'
;MYTSKQIKLISLNLLSGSTETFRTANGGYYEVVSASEGEYLEEVEYAPWQGYTEPYPEPLSPFLKQTLYNVNLKEEISNDVMIPNYRVPVRLMAEDSTVKDDNFWKIILLGGEFGGITYYPIYTDSVFENLSSTYTLPYNQLEANIVNYVAENAALTDTIQISYDYNQYVPKYENYINTLESDKLIPNMYLFKMYEVESSPGFPPETSEDVKNFVTLEGTYEGRPGRLLAESQVVIDRYNKDHISYEDSSISQYLSSSLVITPLSASTTDSIKNQFENIIFDGALLTDESNDSTYSTMDESNHMIPFYMTFSWEKEEGAEFGPFRNKIQTSRFIPKFMKTLKEIFTNQLDDLGPVEKTFVAETRSTSGSIETATYSDVISTQNTTYKSIDFLEMLIYAYNNFISTTDNCYFMGPDSFERRAVMDTTGSYRYYNTQASLDMITETISYLISEEDESGFLDADTGAGLEDLYDLSMKYNEVLAYRIEKVGGSGTGDSFTQNVIQNFWFFNTEDFMNKFSTFYDSQVKYNTDYTYNVYSYNLLIGPKYSFSDLRLTRFIGSAARYSGDTTSPYNCLEFYDPTTDEPIEQLYEADNELMESNEAATNAQITSLRRYMADFYLNYEPSLQLIEIPIFSKTLKIMDNVPNQVNIAPYQMMDASQKIGFTINYETYNASLDYPSTISSNDVNIKNDYLHGHDFLSSSYYPDKSVSRQRYIEIYRTEEIPATIEGFDGNQLQTLDLRDIGSLNTISSIEFLNTIRTNKKYYYVFRALNEQKMPGHLSEIYEAQLINDGGYLYSIFNILFEEDLEQEIFVNPSQEFKKIFELQPNITQLKLGTDEADFSQPANTQIENITVGADVPDTLWDKTFKVRLTSLKTGKKIDLNFTYNLRID
;
A
#
# COMPACT_ATOMS: atom_id res chain seq x y z
N MET A 1 -17.57 -6.59 -6.26
CA MET A 1 -16.51 -6.88 -5.27
C MET A 1 -15.24 -7.28 -6.00
N TYR A 2 -14.20 -6.48 -5.83
CA TYR A 2 -12.91 -6.67 -6.47
C TYR A 2 -11.99 -7.46 -5.54
N THR A 3 -11.39 -8.54 -6.04
CA THR A 3 -10.44 -9.38 -5.28
C THR A 3 -9.15 -8.64 -4.91
N SER A 4 -8.77 -7.64 -5.73
CA SER A 4 -7.64 -6.73 -5.54
C SER A 4 -8.00 -5.32 -6.02
N LYS A 5 -7.23 -4.30 -5.65
CA LYS A 5 -7.44 -2.95 -6.17
C LYS A 5 -6.97 -2.94 -7.63
N GLN A 6 -7.85 -2.56 -8.56
CA GLN A 6 -7.54 -2.49 -9.99
C GLN A 6 -7.15 -1.06 -10.35
N ILE A 7 -5.96 -0.86 -10.90
CA ILE A 7 -5.46 0.47 -11.27
C ILE A 7 -5.27 0.52 -12.78
N LYS A 8 -5.88 1.52 -13.40
CA LYS A 8 -5.62 1.95 -14.79
C LYS A 8 -4.80 3.23 -14.73
N LEU A 9 -3.57 3.20 -15.23
CA LEU A 9 -2.70 4.37 -15.38
C LEU A 9 -2.71 4.87 -16.81
N ILE A 10 -3.00 6.15 -16.99
CA ILE A 10 -3.14 6.79 -18.30
C ILE A 10 -2.28 8.05 -18.35
N SER A 11 -1.50 8.21 -19.42
CA SER A 11 -0.75 9.45 -19.66
C SER A 11 -1.68 10.65 -19.81
N LEU A 12 -1.28 11.82 -19.30
CA LEU A 12 -2.10 13.04 -19.35
C LEU A 12 -2.47 13.46 -20.79
N ASN A 13 -1.62 13.15 -21.76
CA ASN A 13 -1.84 13.44 -23.19
C ASN A 13 -3.00 12.63 -23.80
N LEU A 14 -3.47 11.59 -23.11
CA LEU A 14 -4.59 10.76 -23.54
C LEU A 14 -5.92 11.22 -22.93
N LEU A 15 -5.95 12.35 -22.20
CA LEU A 15 -7.19 12.90 -21.69
C LEU A 15 -7.80 13.94 -22.63
N SER A 16 -9.12 14.07 -22.56
CA SER A 16 -9.86 15.18 -23.14
C SER A 16 -9.37 16.52 -22.59
N GLY A 17 -9.17 17.49 -23.48
CA GLY A 17 -8.65 18.80 -23.12
C GLY A 17 -7.15 18.82 -22.76
N SER A 18 -6.42 17.74 -23.05
CA SER A 18 -4.95 17.75 -22.99
C SER A 18 -4.35 18.66 -24.06
N THR A 19 -3.03 18.85 -24.01
CA THR A 19 -2.29 19.58 -25.05
C THR A 19 -2.24 18.84 -26.38
N GLU A 20 -2.64 17.56 -26.42
CA GLU A 20 -2.70 16.80 -27.66
C GLU A 20 -4.04 17.00 -28.36
N THR A 21 -4.17 18.15 -29.02
CA THR A 21 -5.40 18.61 -29.66
C THR A 21 -5.82 17.76 -30.85
N PHE A 22 -4.89 17.02 -31.47
CA PHE A 22 -5.20 16.14 -32.60
C PHE A 22 -6.14 15.00 -32.19
N ARG A 23 -5.91 14.40 -31.00
CA ARG A 23 -6.81 13.40 -30.41
C ARG A 23 -8.16 14.00 -30.08
N THR A 24 -8.20 15.21 -29.54
CA THR A 24 -9.48 15.90 -29.28
C THR A 24 -10.29 16.08 -30.58
N ALA A 25 -9.61 16.27 -31.72
CA ALA A 25 -10.27 16.42 -33.01
C ALA A 25 -10.72 15.11 -33.68
N ASN A 26 -10.07 13.97 -33.37
CA ASN A 26 -10.28 12.70 -34.07
C ASN A 26 -10.80 11.54 -33.19
N GLY A 27 -10.71 11.65 -31.86
CA GLY A 27 -10.90 10.54 -30.92
C GLY A 27 -9.57 9.94 -30.44
N GLY A 28 -9.65 8.83 -29.69
CA GLY A 28 -8.49 8.18 -29.07
C GLY A 28 -8.05 8.86 -27.78
N TYR A 29 -9.00 9.25 -26.94
CA TYR A 29 -8.73 9.85 -25.63
C TYR A 29 -9.75 9.38 -24.58
N TYR A 30 -9.50 9.70 -23.31
CA TYR A 30 -10.39 9.42 -22.19
C TYR A 30 -11.08 10.69 -21.69
N GLU A 31 -12.35 10.58 -21.34
CA GLU A 31 -13.10 11.61 -20.59
C GLU A 31 -13.30 11.17 -19.15
N VAL A 32 -13.20 12.12 -18.21
CA VAL A 32 -13.55 11.86 -16.81
C VAL A 32 -15.06 12.04 -16.66
N VAL A 33 -15.75 10.96 -16.27
CA VAL A 33 -17.20 10.91 -16.13
C VAL A 33 -17.57 10.61 -14.67
N SER A 34 -18.52 11.35 -14.12
CA SER A 34 -19.02 11.13 -12.76
C SER A 34 -20.16 10.11 -12.73
N ALA A 35 -20.05 9.11 -11.86
CA ALA A 35 -21.07 8.12 -11.55
C ALA A 35 -21.44 8.13 -10.05
N SER A 36 -22.39 7.29 -9.63
CA SER A 36 -22.76 7.15 -8.21
C SER A 36 -21.64 6.55 -7.35
N GLU A 37 -20.74 5.79 -7.96
CA GLU A 37 -19.63 5.07 -7.29
C GLU A 37 -18.34 5.89 -7.25
N GLY A 38 -18.28 7.02 -7.97
CA GLY A 38 -17.09 7.86 -8.13
C GLY A 38 -16.91 8.39 -9.55
N GLU A 39 -15.73 8.94 -9.84
CA GLU A 39 -15.33 9.34 -11.19
C GLU A 39 -14.59 8.18 -11.88
N TYR A 40 -14.83 7.99 -13.18
CA TYR A 40 -14.17 6.98 -14.01
C TYR A 40 -13.75 7.56 -15.36
N LEU A 41 -12.87 6.85 -16.06
CA LEU A 41 -12.35 7.16 -17.39
C LEU A 41 -13.19 6.44 -18.44
N GLU A 42 -13.94 7.22 -19.22
CA GLU A 42 -14.70 6.75 -20.38
C GLU A 42 -13.86 6.89 -21.64
N GLU A 43 -13.82 5.83 -22.45
CA GLU A 43 -13.07 5.79 -23.70
C GLU A 43 -13.85 6.49 -24.81
N VAL A 44 -13.20 7.44 -25.47
CA VAL A 44 -13.68 8.03 -26.73
C VAL A 44 -12.82 7.44 -27.84
N GLU A 45 -13.34 6.41 -28.49
CA GLU A 45 -12.63 5.63 -29.50
C GLU A 45 -12.13 6.50 -30.67
N TYR A 46 -10.96 6.14 -31.19
CA TYR A 46 -10.44 6.67 -32.44
C TYR A 46 -10.98 5.84 -33.60
N ALA A 47 -11.64 6.47 -34.58
CA ALA A 47 -12.19 5.77 -35.74
C ALA A 47 -11.57 6.26 -37.07
N PRO A 48 -10.51 5.60 -37.57
CA PRO A 48 -10.00 5.87 -38.90
C PRO A 48 -10.88 5.20 -39.98
N TRP A 49 -10.81 5.71 -41.21
CA TRP A 49 -11.54 5.15 -42.35
C TRP A 49 -10.95 3.79 -42.76
N GLN A 50 -11.66 2.70 -42.47
CA GLN A 50 -11.36 1.37 -43.03
C GLN A 50 -12.23 1.10 -44.27
N GLY A 51 -11.62 0.53 -45.30
CA GLY A 51 -12.23 0.35 -46.62
C GLY A 51 -13.64 -0.27 -46.63
N TYR A 52 -14.53 0.38 -47.38
CA TYR A 52 -15.74 -0.10 -48.08
C TYR A 52 -16.85 -0.92 -47.40
N THR A 53 -16.81 -1.29 -46.11
CA THR A 53 -17.95 -1.99 -45.48
C THR A 53 -18.39 -1.37 -44.15
N GLU A 54 -19.49 -0.61 -44.23
CA GLU A 54 -20.30 0.00 -43.14
C GLU A 54 -19.80 1.33 -42.52
N PRO A 55 -20.71 2.20 -42.03
CA PRO A 55 -20.37 3.58 -41.66
C PRO A 55 -19.81 3.63 -40.23
N TYR A 56 -18.49 3.74 -40.11
CA TYR A 56 -17.79 4.03 -38.86
C TYR A 56 -17.59 5.55 -38.68
N PRO A 57 -17.46 6.06 -37.44
CA PRO A 57 -17.70 7.46 -37.13
C PRO A 57 -16.68 8.42 -37.77
N GLU A 58 -17.18 9.57 -38.21
CA GLU A 58 -16.39 10.67 -38.74
C GLU A 58 -15.55 11.32 -37.62
N PRO A 59 -14.45 12.04 -37.93
CA PRO A 59 -13.72 12.81 -36.92
C PRO A 59 -14.66 13.63 -36.03
N LEU A 60 -14.37 13.70 -34.73
CA LEU A 60 -15.22 14.40 -33.75
C LEU A 60 -15.28 15.91 -34.01
N SER A 61 -14.22 16.46 -34.58
CA SER A 61 -14.16 17.86 -34.97
C SER A 61 -15.15 18.15 -36.12
N PRO A 62 -16.05 19.14 -35.98
CA PRO A 62 -16.98 19.50 -37.05
C PRO A 62 -16.30 20.11 -38.29
N PHE A 63 -14.99 20.36 -38.22
CA PHE A 63 -14.18 20.90 -39.32
C PHE A 63 -13.50 19.82 -40.15
N LEU A 64 -13.39 18.60 -39.63
CA LEU A 64 -12.71 17.50 -40.29
C LEU A 64 -13.73 16.54 -40.87
N LYS A 65 -13.47 16.11 -42.10
CA LYS A 65 -14.25 15.05 -42.75
C LYS A 65 -13.55 13.70 -42.64
N GLN A 66 -12.23 13.69 -42.79
CA GLN A 66 -11.46 12.46 -42.84
C GLN A 66 -10.00 12.71 -42.47
N THR A 67 -9.43 11.71 -41.81
CA THR A 67 -8.00 11.59 -41.52
C THR A 67 -7.48 10.34 -42.21
N LEU A 68 -6.43 10.50 -43.00
CA LEU A 68 -5.86 9.45 -43.84
C LEU A 68 -4.37 9.30 -43.54
N TYR A 69 -3.90 8.06 -43.53
CA TYR A 69 -2.48 7.72 -43.38
C TYR A 69 -2.00 7.01 -44.63
N ASN A 70 -0.76 7.27 -45.07
CA ASN A 70 -0.16 6.54 -46.18
C ASN A 70 1.05 5.73 -45.72
N VAL A 71 0.77 4.56 -45.16
CA VAL A 71 1.78 3.62 -44.64
C VAL A 71 2.72 3.09 -45.72
N ASN A 72 2.32 3.12 -47.00
CA ASN A 72 3.20 2.74 -48.11
C ASN A 72 4.35 3.73 -48.31
N LEU A 73 4.22 4.93 -47.76
CA LEU A 73 5.26 5.97 -47.76
C LEU A 73 5.95 6.08 -46.39
N LYS A 74 5.83 5.06 -45.53
CA LYS A 74 6.61 4.94 -44.29
C LYS A 74 8.10 5.02 -44.61
N GLU A 75 8.82 5.87 -43.89
CA GLU A 75 10.27 5.98 -44.00
C GLU A 75 10.92 6.04 -42.61
N GLU A 76 12.15 5.54 -42.54
CA GLU A 76 13.01 5.64 -41.36
C GLU A 76 13.52 7.08 -41.24
N ILE A 77 13.44 7.69 -40.06
CA ILE A 77 13.87 9.09 -39.88
C ILE A 77 15.40 9.18 -39.92
N SER A 78 16.09 8.21 -39.30
CA SER A 78 17.53 8.12 -39.22
C SER A 78 18.01 6.70 -38.97
N ASN A 79 18.96 6.24 -39.79
CA ASN A 79 19.63 4.95 -39.66
C ASN A 79 20.88 5.02 -38.75
N ASP A 80 21.17 6.20 -38.19
CA ASP A 80 22.30 6.43 -37.28
C ASP A 80 21.96 6.10 -35.80
N VAL A 81 20.69 5.81 -35.51
CA VAL A 81 20.19 5.44 -34.17
C VAL A 81 19.80 3.97 -34.13
N MET A 82 20.07 3.30 -33.01
CA MET A 82 19.74 1.89 -32.82
C MET A 82 18.25 1.64 -32.55
N ILE A 83 17.52 2.69 -32.18
CA ILE A 83 16.11 2.63 -31.81
C ILE A 83 15.26 2.80 -33.07
N PRO A 84 14.23 1.96 -33.29
CA PRO A 84 13.30 2.13 -34.41
C PRO A 84 12.65 3.51 -34.38
N ASN A 85 12.72 4.20 -35.50
CA ASN A 85 12.22 5.56 -35.65
C ASN A 85 11.64 5.74 -37.05
N TYR A 86 10.37 6.09 -37.13
CA TYR A 86 9.65 6.12 -38.40
C TYR A 86 8.83 7.39 -38.52
N ARG A 87 8.58 7.79 -39.76
CA ARG A 87 7.58 8.80 -40.08
C ARG A 87 6.66 8.33 -41.20
N VAL A 88 5.39 8.72 -41.09
CA VAL A 88 4.34 8.38 -42.05
C VAL A 88 3.57 9.64 -42.45
N PRO A 89 3.32 9.87 -43.75
CA PRO A 89 2.46 10.95 -44.21
C PRO A 89 1.02 10.81 -43.73
N VAL A 90 0.48 11.90 -43.19
CA VAL A 90 -0.91 12.07 -42.79
C VAL A 90 -1.57 13.12 -43.68
N ARG A 91 -2.79 12.86 -44.13
CA ARG A 91 -3.64 13.83 -44.83
C ARG A 91 -4.94 14.05 -44.08
N LEU A 92 -5.23 15.29 -43.73
CA LEU A 92 -6.53 15.74 -43.26
C LEU A 92 -7.33 16.32 -44.41
N MET A 93 -8.60 15.93 -44.49
CA MET A 93 -9.59 16.52 -45.39
C MET A 93 -10.64 17.25 -44.57
N ALA A 94 -10.92 18.51 -44.92
CA ALA A 94 -11.91 19.29 -44.20
C ALA A 94 -13.35 18.96 -44.62
N GLU A 95 -14.30 19.30 -43.75
CA GLU A 95 -15.72 19.33 -44.06
C GLU A 95 -16.06 20.65 -44.78
N ASP A 96 -16.20 20.57 -46.11
CA ASP A 96 -16.38 21.75 -46.99
C ASP A 96 -17.61 22.60 -46.61
N SER A 97 -18.60 22.04 -45.88
CA SER A 97 -19.77 22.78 -45.40
C SER A 97 -19.48 23.69 -44.19
N THR A 98 -18.47 23.36 -43.39
CA THR A 98 -18.12 24.12 -42.18
C THR A 98 -16.97 25.09 -42.43
N VAL A 99 -15.96 24.70 -43.22
CA VAL A 99 -14.80 25.54 -43.55
C VAL A 99 -15.14 26.61 -44.61
N LYS A 100 -14.91 27.88 -44.27
CA LYS A 100 -15.37 29.06 -45.03
C LYS A 100 -14.40 29.51 -46.13
N ASP A 101 -13.12 29.59 -45.82
CA ASP A 101 -12.07 30.01 -46.74
C ASP A 101 -10.69 29.47 -46.30
N ASP A 102 -9.68 29.66 -47.16
CA ASP A 102 -8.33 29.16 -46.96
C ASP A 102 -7.67 29.73 -45.67
N ASN A 103 -8.03 30.96 -45.28
CA ASN A 103 -7.54 31.58 -44.05
C ASN A 103 -8.19 30.96 -42.81
N PHE A 104 -9.49 30.67 -42.87
CA PHE A 104 -10.17 29.95 -41.81
C PHE A 104 -9.63 28.52 -41.64
N TRP A 105 -9.32 27.84 -42.75
CA TRP A 105 -8.66 26.53 -42.70
C TRP A 105 -7.31 26.58 -41.97
N LYS A 106 -6.49 27.59 -42.27
CA LYS A 106 -5.23 27.84 -41.56
C LYS A 106 -5.43 28.07 -40.06
N ILE A 107 -6.45 28.84 -39.68
CA ILE A 107 -6.80 29.12 -38.27
C ILE A 107 -7.27 27.85 -37.54
N ILE A 108 -8.01 26.96 -38.18
CA ILE A 108 -8.43 25.69 -37.56
C ILE A 108 -7.22 24.82 -37.23
N LEU A 109 -6.23 24.77 -38.13
CA LEU A 109 -5.05 23.92 -37.97
C LEU A 109 -4.05 24.51 -36.97
N LEU A 110 -3.77 25.81 -37.04
CA LEU A 110 -2.73 26.48 -36.24
C LEU A 110 -3.25 27.27 -35.04
N GLY A 111 -4.57 27.32 -34.85
CA GLY A 111 -5.22 28.17 -33.87
C GLY A 111 -5.26 29.64 -34.29
N GLY A 112 -6.09 30.42 -33.61
CA GLY A 112 -6.23 31.87 -33.85
C GLY A 112 -7.65 32.38 -33.67
N GLU A 113 -7.92 33.58 -34.16
CA GLU A 113 -9.25 34.20 -34.06
C GLU A 113 -9.87 34.35 -35.45
N PHE A 114 -11.12 33.88 -35.61
CA PHE A 114 -11.92 34.09 -36.81
C PHE A 114 -13.32 34.55 -36.43
N GLY A 115 -13.75 35.69 -36.97
CA GLY A 115 -15.09 36.22 -36.72
C GLY A 115 -15.39 36.54 -35.25
N GLY A 116 -14.39 36.86 -34.43
CA GLY A 116 -14.56 37.14 -33.00
C GLY A 116 -14.57 35.90 -32.10
N ILE A 117 -14.29 34.72 -32.65
CA ILE A 117 -14.24 33.43 -31.94
C ILE A 117 -12.80 32.92 -31.97
N THR A 118 -12.29 32.51 -30.81
CA THR A 118 -10.98 31.84 -30.68
C THR A 118 -11.12 30.36 -31.01
N TYR A 119 -10.26 29.88 -31.90
CA TYR A 119 -10.11 28.47 -32.26
C TYR A 119 -8.78 27.95 -31.72
N TYR A 120 -8.83 26.78 -31.08
CA TYR A 120 -7.64 26.05 -30.68
C TYR A 120 -7.07 25.28 -31.87
N PRO A 121 -5.74 25.15 -31.97
CA PRO A 121 -5.12 24.40 -33.06
C PRO A 121 -5.57 22.94 -33.05
N ILE A 122 -5.70 22.33 -34.21
CA ILE A 122 -5.77 20.87 -34.35
C ILE A 122 -4.36 20.28 -34.41
N TYR A 123 -3.44 20.97 -35.11
CA TYR A 123 -2.06 20.54 -35.30
C TYR A 123 -1.14 21.22 -34.28
N THR A 124 -0.27 20.45 -33.64
CA THR A 124 0.83 20.95 -32.82
C THR A 124 2.12 20.20 -33.15
N ASP A 125 3.27 20.82 -32.91
CA ASP A 125 4.60 20.21 -33.08
C ASP A 125 5.18 19.69 -31.76
N SER A 126 4.32 19.47 -30.76
CA SER A 126 4.71 18.96 -29.45
C SER A 126 5.00 17.45 -29.51
N VAL A 127 5.78 16.97 -28.53
CA VAL A 127 6.09 15.55 -28.38
C VAL A 127 5.16 14.96 -27.33
N PHE A 128 4.56 13.83 -27.68
CA PHE A 128 3.58 13.12 -26.87
C PHE A 128 4.02 11.69 -26.63
N GLU A 129 3.52 11.13 -25.55
CA GLU A 129 3.70 9.72 -25.20
C GLU A 129 2.34 9.11 -24.92
N ASN A 130 2.11 7.93 -25.48
CA ASN A 130 0.98 7.07 -25.16
C ASN A 130 1.49 5.95 -24.25
N LEU A 131 1.56 6.23 -22.95
CA LEU A 131 1.80 5.21 -21.94
C LEU A 131 0.48 4.99 -21.19
N SER A 132 -0.09 3.81 -21.36
CA SER A 132 -1.24 3.32 -20.60
C SER A 132 -0.90 1.93 -20.08
N SER A 133 -1.29 1.62 -18.84
CA SER A 133 -1.11 0.28 -18.29
C SER A 133 -2.17 -0.04 -17.26
N THR A 134 -2.35 -1.33 -16.99
CA THR A 134 -3.14 -1.82 -15.87
C THR A 134 -2.27 -2.65 -14.95
N TYR A 135 -2.46 -2.48 -13.65
CA TYR A 135 -1.87 -3.34 -12.64
C TYR A 135 -2.80 -3.43 -11.45
N THR A 136 -2.54 -4.41 -10.60
CA THR A 136 -3.27 -4.62 -9.36
C THR A 136 -2.43 -4.18 -8.18
N LEU A 137 -3.08 -3.64 -7.15
CA LEU A 137 -2.47 -3.49 -5.84
C LEU A 137 -3.22 -4.38 -4.85
N PRO A 138 -2.51 -5.09 -3.96
CA PRO A 138 -3.14 -5.83 -2.88
C PRO A 138 -3.88 -4.87 -1.93
N TYR A 139 -4.91 -5.38 -1.26
CA TYR A 139 -5.45 -4.68 -0.09
C TYR A 139 -4.47 -4.77 1.06
N ASN A 140 -4.42 -3.76 1.94
CA ASN A 140 -3.74 -4.03 3.20
C ASN A 140 -4.59 -5.00 4.03
N GLN A 141 -3.94 -5.80 4.89
CA GLN A 141 -4.61 -6.84 5.65
C GLN A 141 -5.79 -6.30 6.48
N LEU A 142 -5.69 -5.08 7.03
CA LEU A 142 -6.76 -4.48 7.83
C LEU A 142 -8.00 -4.16 6.98
N GLU A 143 -7.83 -3.58 5.78
CA GLU A 143 -8.92 -3.32 4.83
C GLU A 143 -9.62 -4.64 4.46
N ALA A 144 -8.86 -5.68 4.14
CA ALA A 144 -9.40 -7.01 3.85
C ALA A 144 -10.14 -7.59 5.06
N ASN A 145 -9.59 -7.48 6.27
CA ASN A 145 -10.26 -7.94 7.51
C ASN A 145 -11.59 -7.23 7.74
N ILE A 146 -11.67 -5.91 7.54
CA ILE A 146 -12.91 -5.13 7.65
C ILE A 146 -13.95 -5.61 6.65
N VAL A 147 -13.55 -5.75 5.39
CA VAL A 147 -14.47 -6.15 4.32
C VAL A 147 -14.96 -7.59 4.53
N ASN A 148 -14.07 -8.53 4.84
CA ASN A 148 -14.39 -9.93 5.10
C ASN A 148 -15.27 -10.11 6.36
N TYR A 149 -15.12 -9.23 7.37
CA TYR A 149 -15.97 -9.22 8.55
C TYR A 149 -17.42 -8.85 8.23
N VAL A 150 -17.63 -7.88 7.34
CA VAL A 150 -18.97 -7.40 6.97
C VAL A 150 -19.62 -8.27 5.88
N ALA A 151 -18.82 -8.81 4.97
CA ALA A 151 -19.29 -9.62 3.86
C ALA A 151 -19.23 -11.12 4.22
N GLU A 152 -20.30 -11.66 4.81
CA GLU A 152 -20.40 -13.05 5.33
C GLU A 152 -19.95 -14.19 4.38
N ASN A 153 -19.84 -13.93 3.06
CA ASN A 153 -19.43 -14.92 2.04
C ASN A 153 -18.30 -14.43 1.10
N ALA A 154 -17.58 -13.37 1.46
CA ALA A 154 -16.45 -12.88 0.68
C ALA A 154 -15.12 -13.12 1.39
N ALA A 155 -14.11 -13.50 0.61
CA ALA A 155 -12.72 -13.55 1.06
C ALA A 155 -11.89 -12.73 0.08
N LEU A 156 -11.61 -11.48 0.44
CA LEU A 156 -10.47 -10.77 -0.12
C LEU A 156 -9.21 -11.48 0.39
N THR A 157 -8.48 -12.11 -0.53
CA THR A 157 -7.26 -12.86 -0.23
C THR A 157 -6.02 -12.09 -0.69
N ASP A 158 -6.10 -11.36 -1.82
CA ASP A 158 -5.01 -10.52 -2.35
C ASP A 158 -4.68 -9.37 -1.41
N THR A 159 -3.74 -9.65 -0.53
CA THR A 159 -3.39 -8.85 0.63
C THR A 159 -1.89 -8.65 0.74
N ILE A 160 -1.52 -7.51 1.31
CA ILE A 160 -0.17 -7.21 1.76
C ILE A 160 -0.23 -6.92 3.27
N GLN A 161 0.69 -7.52 4.01
CA GLN A 161 0.82 -7.33 5.44
C GLN A 161 2.27 -7.02 5.81
N ILE A 162 2.43 -6.02 6.68
CA ILE A 162 3.67 -5.79 7.43
C ILE A 162 3.29 -5.98 8.89
N SER A 163 3.88 -6.95 9.56
CA SER A 163 3.60 -7.31 10.95
C SER A 163 4.90 -7.62 11.67
N TYR A 164 4.83 -8.22 12.85
CA TYR A 164 6.00 -8.69 13.58
C TYR A 164 5.68 -9.94 14.38
N ASP A 165 6.74 -10.69 14.69
CA ASP A 165 6.69 -11.79 15.65
C ASP A 165 7.67 -11.53 16.78
N TYR A 166 7.21 -11.76 18.01
CA TYR A 166 8.01 -11.68 19.22
C TYR A 166 8.07 -13.06 19.88
N ASN A 167 9.01 -13.90 19.44
CA ASN A 167 9.07 -15.32 19.75
C ASN A 167 9.73 -15.62 21.11
N GLN A 168 10.75 -14.84 21.49
CA GLN A 168 11.54 -15.10 22.69
C GLN A 168 11.97 -13.81 23.38
N TYR A 169 11.84 -13.78 24.70
CA TYR A 169 12.38 -12.71 25.52
C TYR A 169 13.84 -13.00 25.90
N VAL A 170 14.79 -12.27 25.30
CA VAL A 170 16.22 -12.45 25.56
C VAL A 170 16.80 -11.13 26.09
N PRO A 171 16.59 -10.79 27.38
CA PRO A 171 16.86 -9.45 27.90
C PRO A 171 18.31 -8.99 27.76
N LYS A 172 19.30 -9.90 27.83
CA LYS A 172 20.70 -9.54 27.60
C LYS A 172 20.97 -9.09 26.17
N TYR A 173 20.37 -9.79 25.20
CA TYR A 173 20.47 -9.46 23.79
C TYR A 173 19.76 -8.15 23.49
N GLU A 174 18.52 -7.99 23.94
CA GLU A 174 17.74 -6.76 23.76
C GLU A 174 18.43 -5.53 24.35
N ASN A 175 18.96 -5.63 25.57
CA ASN A 175 19.73 -4.56 26.17
C ASN A 175 21.00 -4.25 25.37
N TYR A 176 21.69 -5.27 24.85
CA TYR A 176 22.89 -5.09 24.04
C TYR A 176 22.57 -4.37 22.72
N ILE A 177 21.58 -4.83 21.94
CA ILE A 177 21.27 -4.22 20.65
C ILE A 177 20.79 -2.77 20.81
N ASN A 178 20.14 -2.43 21.94
CA ASN A 178 19.77 -1.06 22.27
C ASN A 178 20.98 -0.13 22.50
N THR A 179 22.17 -0.67 22.75
CA THR A 179 23.42 0.10 22.84
C THR A 179 24.13 0.28 21.50
N LEU A 180 23.73 -0.44 20.45
CA LEU A 180 24.36 -0.35 19.14
C LEU A 180 24.03 0.99 18.47
N GLU A 181 25.07 1.61 17.90
CA GLU A 181 24.98 2.89 17.17
C GLU A 181 24.18 2.80 15.86
N SER A 182 24.02 1.60 15.32
CA SER A 182 23.33 1.34 14.05
C SER A 182 22.64 -0.01 14.09
N ASP A 183 21.39 -0.06 13.62
CA ASP A 183 20.60 -1.29 13.57
C ASP A 183 21.20 -2.32 12.61
N LYS A 184 21.95 -1.87 11.60
CA LYS A 184 22.70 -2.73 10.67
C LYS A 184 23.74 -3.64 11.34
N LEU A 185 24.13 -3.33 12.58
CA LEU A 185 25.07 -4.15 13.37
C LEU A 185 24.35 -5.24 14.18
N ILE A 186 23.02 -5.25 14.19
CA ILE A 186 22.23 -6.34 14.75
C ILE A 186 22.41 -7.55 13.83
N PRO A 187 22.58 -8.78 14.37
CA PRO A 187 22.79 -9.95 13.52
C PRO A 187 21.64 -10.17 12.54
N ASN A 188 21.97 -10.38 11.26
CA ASN A 188 21.01 -10.62 10.21
C ASN A 188 20.73 -12.13 10.08
N MET A 189 19.47 -12.52 10.20
CA MET A 189 19.05 -13.94 10.18
C MET A 189 19.41 -14.68 8.88
N TYR A 190 19.43 -13.97 7.75
CA TYR A 190 19.75 -14.56 6.45
C TYR A 190 21.22 -14.93 6.35
N LEU A 191 22.10 -14.18 7.01
CA LEU A 191 23.50 -14.59 7.13
C LEU A 191 23.63 -15.89 7.93
N PHE A 192 22.90 -16.06 9.04
CA PHE A 192 22.93 -17.31 9.79
C PHE A 192 22.45 -18.50 8.94
N LYS A 193 21.39 -18.30 8.16
CA LYS A 193 20.87 -19.33 7.24
C LYS A 193 21.86 -19.68 6.13
N MET A 194 22.55 -18.69 5.57
CA MET A 194 23.62 -18.88 4.60
C MET A 194 24.75 -19.77 5.17
N TYR A 195 25.23 -19.47 6.38
CA TYR A 195 26.27 -20.26 7.05
C TYR A 195 25.79 -21.67 7.47
N GLU A 196 24.50 -21.89 7.68
CA GLU A 196 23.91 -23.21 7.96
C GLU A 196 24.10 -24.16 6.78
N VAL A 197 23.67 -23.74 5.59
CA VAL A 197 23.70 -24.59 4.39
C VAL A 197 25.13 -24.90 3.92
N GLU A 198 26.05 -23.95 4.05
CA GLU A 198 27.45 -24.10 3.59
C GLU A 198 28.31 -24.97 4.53
N SER A 199 27.80 -25.38 5.69
CA SER A 199 28.51 -26.27 6.62
C SER A 199 28.50 -27.76 6.21
N SER A 200 27.88 -28.09 5.08
CA SER A 200 28.01 -29.40 4.40
C SER A 200 29.41 -29.59 3.78
N PRO A 201 30.04 -30.78 3.88
CA PRO A 201 31.44 -30.96 3.50
C PRO A 201 31.70 -30.75 1.99
N GLY A 202 32.31 -29.62 1.62
CA GLY A 202 32.82 -29.38 0.26
C GLY A 202 32.93 -27.92 -0.19
N PHE A 203 32.25 -26.98 0.46
CA PHE A 203 32.11 -25.59 -0.02
C PHE A 203 32.27 -24.59 1.14
N PRO A 204 33.48 -24.08 1.44
CA PRO A 204 33.58 -22.94 2.35
C PRO A 204 32.87 -21.71 1.73
N PRO A 205 32.20 -20.86 2.54
CA PRO A 205 31.62 -19.60 2.08
C PRO A 205 32.66 -18.78 1.32
N GLU A 206 32.49 -18.54 0.01
CA GLU A 206 33.12 -17.37 -0.60
C GLU A 206 32.24 -16.18 -0.23
N THR A 207 32.59 -15.51 0.86
CA THR A 207 31.98 -14.25 1.33
C THR A 207 33.09 -13.24 1.55
N SER A 208 32.74 -11.96 1.67
CA SER A 208 33.72 -10.94 2.07
C SER A 208 34.24 -11.25 3.48
N GLU A 209 35.52 -10.98 3.72
CA GLU A 209 36.15 -11.25 5.03
C GLU A 209 35.44 -10.48 6.16
N ASP A 210 34.92 -9.28 5.87
CA ASP A 210 34.17 -8.48 6.85
C ASP A 210 32.83 -9.13 7.23
N VAL A 211 32.08 -9.68 6.27
CA VAL A 211 30.82 -10.40 6.57
C VAL A 211 31.11 -11.69 7.34
N LYS A 212 32.20 -12.38 7.00
CA LYS A 212 32.67 -13.51 7.78
C LYS A 212 33.03 -13.14 9.21
N ASN A 213 33.76 -12.05 9.41
CA ASN A 213 34.12 -11.55 10.73
C ASN A 213 32.90 -11.09 11.52
N PHE A 214 31.90 -10.50 10.85
CA PHE A 214 30.65 -10.10 11.47
C PHE A 214 29.89 -11.28 12.08
N VAL A 215 29.68 -12.36 11.31
CA VAL A 215 28.94 -13.54 11.79
C VAL A 215 29.75 -14.35 12.81
N THR A 216 31.04 -14.53 12.55
CA THR A 216 31.95 -15.35 13.40
C THR A 216 32.50 -14.60 14.61
N LEU A 217 32.20 -13.31 14.77
CA LEU A 217 32.74 -12.44 15.81
C LEU A 217 34.27 -12.40 15.78
N GLU A 218 34.83 -11.94 14.66
CA GLU A 218 36.28 -11.86 14.40
C GLU A 218 36.99 -13.22 14.53
N GLY A 219 36.30 -14.28 14.07
CA GLY A 219 36.76 -15.66 14.16
C GLY A 219 36.70 -16.28 15.56
N THR A 220 36.26 -15.54 16.59
CA THR A 220 36.13 -16.06 17.97
C THR A 220 35.13 -17.22 18.05
N TYR A 221 34.17 -17.25 17.13
CA TYR A 221 33.14 -18.27 16.98
C TYR A 221 33.28 -19.07 15.66
N GLU A 222 34.50 -19.41 15.22
CA GLU A 222 34.70 -20.25 14.01
C GLU A 222 34.15 -21.70 14.18
N GLY A 223 33.51 -22.22 13.13
CA GLY A 223 33.07 -23.63 13.03
C GLY A 223 31.70 -23.97 13.66
N ARG A 224 30.96 -22.97 14.15
CA ARG A 224 29.63 -23.11 14.78
C ARG A 224 28.47 -22.26 14.23
N PRO A 225 28.66 -21.20 13.41
CA PRO A 225 27.54 -20.40 12.89
C PRO A 225 26.51 -21.25 12.14
N GLY A 226 26.97 -22.24 11.38
CA GLY A 226 26.10 -23.14 10.62
C GLY A 226 25.25 -24.11 11.44
N ARG A 227 25.23 -24.00 12.77
CA ARG A 227 24.33 -24.73 13.66
C ARG A 227 23.55 -23.81 14.59
N LEU A 228 23.60 -22.50 14.38
CA LEU A 228 22.86 -21.55 15.20
C LEU A 228 21.34 -21.73 15.02
N LEU A 229 20.90 -22.02 13.79
CA LEU A 229 19.49 -22.22 13.46
C LEU A 229 19.06 -23.70 13.44
N ALA A 230 19.91 -24.62 13.92
CA ALA A 230 19.60 -26.05 13.94
C ALA A 230 18.82 -26.45 15.21
N GLU A 231 17.70 -27.17 15.06
CA GLU A 231 16.70 -27.51 16.10
C GLU A 231 17.18 -28.39 17.28
N SER A 232 18.49 -28.63 17.41
CA SER A 232 18.96 -29.88 18.01
C SER A 232 18.69 -30.12 19.50
N GLN A 233 18.28 -29.15 20.35
CA GLN A 233 17.77 -29.44 21.71
C GLN A 233 16.84 -28.35 22.26
N VAL A 234 15.52 -28.53 22.07
CA VAL A 234 14.51 -27.83 22.87
C VAL A 234 14.49 -28.44 24.28
N VAL A 235 14.84 -27.66 25.29
CA VAL A 235 14.70 -28.07 26.70
C VAL A 235 13.33 -27.59 27.20
N ILE A 236 12.41 -28.54 27.38
CA ILE A 236 11.14 -28.27 28.05
C ILE A 236 11.44 -27.86 29.50
N ASP A 237 11.01 -26.67 29.91
CA ASP A 237 11.14 -26.21 31.29
C ASP A 237 10.42 -27.19 32.23
N ARG A 238 11.14 -27.71 33.24
CA ARG A 238 10.61 -28.71 34.17
C ARG A 238 9.53 -28.16 35.10
N TYR A 239 9.43 -26.84 35.26
CA TYR A 239 8.47 -26.18 36.15
C TYR A 239 7.33 -25.47 35.42
N ASN A 240 7.50 -25.16 34.13
CA ASN A 240 6.47 -24.54 33.30
C ASN A 240 6.34 -25.31 31.98
N LYS A 241 5.53 -26.38 31.98
CA LYS A 241 5.37 -27.28 30.83
C LYS A 241 4.85 -26.59 29.56
N ASP A 242 4.28 -25.40 29.69
CA ASP A 242 3.70 -24.62 28.59
C ASP A 242 4.66 -23.53 28.06
N HIS A 243 5.88 -23.43 28.61
CA HIS A 243 6.94 -22.55 28.12
C HIS A 243 8.07 -23.38 27.50
N ILE A 244 8.25 -23.24 26.18
CA ILE A 244 9.46 -23.75 25.52
C ILE A 244 10.57 -22.75 25.85
N SER A 245 11.47 -23.11 26.76
CA SER A 245 12.65 -22.29 27.06
C SER A 245 13.71 -22.57 26.01
N TYR A 246 13.88 -21.63 25.08
CA TYR A 246 15.02 -21.59 24.16
C TYR A 246 16.29 -21.05 24.82
N GLU A 247 16.28 -20.77 26.13
CA GLU A 247 17.42 -20.22 26.89
C GLU A 247 18.71 -21.04 26.64
N ASP A 248 18.58 -22.36 26.44
CA ASP A 248 19.69 -23.29 26.21
C ASP A 248 20.04 -23.53 24.72
N SER A 249 19.33 -22.92 23.78
CA SER A 249 19.62 -23.06 22.34
C SER A 249 20.98 -22.45 21.96
N SER A 250 21.59 -22.95 20.88
CA SER A 250 22.86 -22.41 20.36
C SER A 250 22.75 -20.94 19.97
N ILE A 251 21.64 -20.53 19.36
CA ILE A 251 21.37 -19.13 19.02
C ILE A 251 21.16 -18.27 20.27
N SER A 252 20.38 -18.70 21.27
CA SER A 252 20.20 -17.94 22.51
C SER A 252 21.53 -17.72 23.23
N GLN A 253 22.38 -18.75 23.33
CA GLN A 253 23.72 -18.61 23.93
C GLN A 253 24.61 -17.66 23.12
N TYR A 254 24.56 -17.74 21.78
CA TYR A 254 25.29 -16.81 20.91
C TYR A 254 24.84 -15.36 21.17
N LEU A 255 23.53 -15.09 21.14
CA LEU A 255 22.96 -13.75 21.27
C LEU A 255 23.09 -13.16 22.68
N SER A 256 22.94 -13.98 23.73
CA SER A 256 22.95 -13.54 25.13
C SER A 256 24.33 -13.54 25.80
N SER A 257 25.34 -14.14 25.15
CA SER A 257 26.70 -14.26 25.67
C SER A 257 27.74 -13.86 24.63
N SER A 258 27.98 -14.70 23.61
CA SER A 258 29.11 -14.51 22.68
C SER A 258 29.08 -13.14 21.99
N LEU A 259 27.92 -12.75 21.45
CA LEU A 259 27.70 -11.47 20.78
C LEU A 259 27.92 -10.28 21.73
N VAL A 260 27.45 -10.39 22.97
CA VAL A 260 27.52 -9.31 23.97
C VAL A 260 28.93 -9.05 24.46
N ILE A 261 29.76 -10.10 24.59
CA ILE A 261 31.11 -9.98 25.18
C ILE A 261 32.22 -9.84 24.15
N THR A 262 31.93 -10.05 22.86
CA THR A 262 32.94 -10.06 21.78
C THR A 262 32.73 -8.85 20.88
N PRO A 263 33.45 -7.74 21.10
CA PRO A 263 33.33 -6.56 20.24
C PRO A 263 33.93 -6.84 18.86
N LEU A 264 33.28 -6.32 17.82
CA LEU A 264 33.79 -6.31 16.46
C LEU A 264 34.84 -5.20 16.27
N SER A 265 35.73 -5.39 15.30
CA SER A 265 36.70 -4.36 14.93
C SER A 265 36.02 -3.18 14.23
N ALA A 266 36.61 -1.99 14.31
CA ALA A 266 36.09 -0.80 13.62
C ALA A 266 35.98 -1.02 12.10
N SER A 267 36.94 -1.73 11.50
CA SER A 267 36.94 -2.08 10.08
C SER A 267 35.70 -2.91 9.73
N THR A 268 35.44 -3.96 10.50
CA THR A 268 34.27 -4.83 10.31
C THR A 268 32.98 -4.03 10.49
N THR A 269 32.86 -3.24 11.56
CA THR A 269 31.63 -2.46 11.81
C THR A 269 31.38 -1.40 10.74
N ASP A 270 32.41 -0.70 10.27
CA ASP A 270 32.27 0.33 9.24
C ASP A 270 31.91 -0.30 7.89
N SER A 271 32.55 -1.41 7.55
CA SER A 271 32.23 -2.18 6.33
C SER A 271 30.80 -2.69 6.33
N ILE A 272 30.32 -3.28 7.44
CA ILE A 272 28.93 -3.75 7.57
C ILE A 272 27.94 -2.58 7.52
N LYS A 273 28.18 -1.49 8.25
CA LYS A 273 27.29 -0.31 8.21
C LYS A 273 27.15 0.26 6.80
N ASN A 274 28.24 0.27 6.03
CA ASN A 274 28.25 0.73 4.64
C ASN A 274 27.52 -0.25 3.72
N GLN A 275 27.95 -1.52 3.70
CA GLN A 275 27.38 -2.54 2.82
C GLN A 275 25.88 -2.78 3.08
N PHE A 276 25.45 -2.72 4.35
CA PHE A 276 24.06 -2.97 4.73
C PHE A 276 23.18 -1.72 4.66
N GLU A 277 23.64 -0.63 4.04
CA GLU A 277 22.72 0.40 3.53
C GLU A 277 21.74 -0.18 2.51
N ASN A 278 22.20 -1.14 1.70
CA ASN A 278 21.39 -1.78 0.67
C ASN A 278 21.70 -3.29 0.63
N ILE A 279 20.73 -4.12 1.02
CA ILE A 279 20.82 -5.57 0.89
C ILE A 279 20.05 -5.97 -0.38
N ILE A 280 20.70 -6.68 -1.28
CA ILE A 280 20.15 -7.09 -2.58
C ILE A 280 19.94 -8.59 -2.58
N PHE A 281 18.70 -9.01 -2.80
CA PHE A 281 18.28 -10.37 -3.06
C PHE A 281 18.10 -10.52 -4.57
N ASP A 282 19.13 -11.02 -5.24
CA ASP A 282 19.07 -11.38 -6.66
C ASP A 282 18.64 -12.86 -6.83
N GLY A 283 18.52 -13.34 -8.07
CA GLY A 283 18.12 -14.73 -8.33
C GLY A 283 19.11 -15.82 -7.92
N ALA A 284 20.32 -15.49 -7.43
CA ALA A 284 21.38 -16.45 -7.11
C ALA A 284 21.40 -16.93 -5.65
N LEU A 285 20.21 -17.06 -5.05
CA LEU A 285 20.01 -17.47 -3.65
C LEU A 285 20.17 -19.00 -3.49
N LEU A 286 21.39 -19.47 -3.22
CA LEU A 286 21.80 -20.87 -2.90
C LEU A 286 20.73 -21.94 -3.20
N THR A 287 20.68 -22.43 -4.44
CA THR A 287 20.03 -23.70 -4.77
C THR A 287 20.92 -24.83 -4.28
N ASP A 288 20.46 -25.65 -3.34
CA ASP A 288 21.09 -26.96 -3.09
C ASP A 288 20.90 -27.85 -4.35
N GLU A 289 21.71 -28.90 -4.52
CA GLU A 289 21.57 -29.89 -5.61
C GLU A 289 20.16 -30.53 -5.66
N SER A 290 19.34 -30.30 -4.63
CA SER A 290 17.94 -30.68 -4.49
C SER A 290 16.91 -29.74 -5.14
N ASN A 291 17.33 -28.62 -5.75
CA ASN A 291 16.48 -27.52 -6.29
C ASN A 291 15.68 -26.71 -5.24
N ASP A 292 15.86 -26.96 -3.94
CA ASP A 292 15.31 -26.10 -2.88
C ASP A 292 16.29 -24.96 -2.56
N SER A 293 15.78 -23.72 -2.61
CA SER A 293 16.58 -22.54 -2.27
C SER A 293 16.75 -22.43 -0.75
N THR A 294 17.96 -22.15 -0.28
CA THR A 294 18.30 -22.05 1.16
C THR A 294 17.40 -21.11 1.95
N TYR A 295 16.96 -20.03 1.30
CA TYR A 295 16.19 -18.96 1.94
C TYR A 295 14.68 -19.23 1.94
N SER A 296 14.18 -20.14 1.10
CA SER A 296 12.76 -20.52 1.11
C SER A 296 12.38 -21.39 2.31
N THR A 297 13.37 -21.93 3.04
CA THR A 297 13.15 -22.63 4.32
C THR A 297 13.38 -21.73 5.54
N MET A 298 13.50 -20.40 5.36
CA MET A 298 13.66 -19.48 6.49
C MET A 298 12.49 -19.59 7.48
N ASP A 299 11.28 -19.82 6.97
CA ASP A 299 10.06 -20.03 7.76
C ASP A 299 10.18 -21.21 8.75
N GLU A 300 11.02 -22.20 8.45
CA GLU A 300 11.27 -23.34 9.35
C GLU A 300 12.14 -22.95 10.54
N SER A 301 13.00 -21.94 10.39
CA SER A 301 13.98 -21.52 11.40
C SER A 301 13.66 -20.20 12.09
N ASN A 302 12.69 -19.44 11.57
CA ASN A 302 12.38 -18.08 12.02
C ASN A 302 12.05 -18.01 13.53
N HIS A 303 11.34 -19.00 14.08
CA HIS A 303 10.93 -19.10 15.48
C HIS A 303 12.11 -19.13 16.46
N MET A 304 13.33 -19.41 15.98
CA MET A 304 14.55 -19.37 16.78
C MET A 304 15.10 -17.95 16.99
N ILE A 305 14.73 -17.01 16.13
CA ILE A 305 15.12 -15.60 16.25
C ILE A 305 14.20 -14.94 17.28
N PRO A 306 14.75 -14.18 18.26
CA PRO A 306 13.94 -13.60 19.34
C PRO A 306 12.74 -12.78 18.86
N PHE A 307 12.94 -11.95 17.84
CA PHE A 307 11.88 -11.18 17.20
C PHE A 307 12.35 -10.60 15.87
N TYR A 308 11.39 -10.27 15.00
CA TYR A 308 11.62 -9.70 13.67
C TYR A 308 10.33 -9.06 13.13
N MET A 309 10.47 -8.20 12.13
CA MET A 309 9.34 -7.76 11.31
C MET A 309 9.06 -8.79 10.21
N THR A 310 7.80 -8.95 9.85
CA THR A 310 7.32 -9.87 8.81
C THR A 310 6.68 -9.08 7.67
N PHE A 311 6.89 -9.53 6.45
CA PHE A 311 6.33 -8.94 5.25
C PHE A 311 5.77 -10.05 4.39
N SER A 312 4.46 -10.08 4.22
CA SER A 312 3.78 -11.05 3.36
C SER A 312 2.97 -10.30 2.31
N TRP A 313 2.96 -10.83 1.09
CA TRP A 313 2.11 -10.34 0.01
C TRP A 313 1.72 -11.51 -0.89
N GLU A 314 0.53 -11.46 -1.48
CA GLU A 314 0.15 -12.47 -2.47
C GLU A 314 1.06 -12.41 -3.70
N LYS A 315 1.34 -13.60 -4.25
CA LYS A 315 2.13 -13.76 -5.47
C LYS A 315 1.31 -13.26 -6.66
N GLU A 316 1.96 -12.73 -7.69
CA GLU A 316 1.31 -12.56 -8.99
C GLU A 316 0.93 -13.95 -9.53
N GLU A 317 -0.30 -14.42 -9.29
CA GLU A 317 -0.77 -15.71 -9.83
C GLU A 317 -0.87 -15.62 -11.37
N GLY A 318 -0.18 -16.54 -12.05
CA GLY A 318 -0.42 -16.81 -13.48
C GLY A 318 0.09 -15.76 -14.46
N ALA A 319 0.86 -14.75 -14.05
CA ALA A 319 1.61 -13.93 -14.98
C ALA A 319 2.74 -14.79 -15.59
N GLU A 320 2.61 -15.18 -16.85
CA GLU A 320 3.75 -15.72 -17.60
C GLU A 320 4.96 -14.80 -17.39
N PHE A 321 6.13 -15.37 -17.11
CA PHE A 321 7.33 -14.60 -16.85
C PHE A 321 7.58 -13.70 -18.07
N GLY A 322 7.42 -12.38 -17.89
CA GLY A 322 7.42 -11.48 -19.01
C GLY A 322 8.79 -11.44 -19.70
N PRO A 323 8.81 -10.99 -20.96
CA PRO A 323 10.00 -11.05 -21.79
C PRO A 323 11.19 -10.31 -21.18
N PHE A 324 11.00 -9.20 -20.46
CA PHE A 324 12.13 -8.42 -19.94
C PHE A 324 12.77 -9.05 -18.72
N ARG A 325 12.00 -9.61 -17.78
CA ARG A 325 12.60 -10.38 -16.68
C ARG A 325 13.44 -11.54 -17.22
N ASN A 326 12.91 -12.27 -18.20
CA ASN A 326 13.63 -13.36 -18.88
C ASN A 326 14.93 -12.86 -19.52
N LYS A 327 14.85 -11.80 -20.32
CA LYS A 327 16.00 -11.21 -21.03
C LYS A 327 17.09 -10.70 -20.07
N ILE A 328 16.71 -10.08 -18.96
CA ILE A 328 17.65 -9.64 -17.91
C ILE A 328 18.39 -10.84 -17.31
N GLN A 329 17.67 -11.94 -17.07
CA GLN A 329 18.25 -13.16 -16.54
C GLN A 329 19.18 -13.87 -17.53
N THR A 330 18.74 -14.09 -18.77
CA THR A 330 19.52 -14.78 -19.81
C THR A 330 20.76 -14.00 -20.23
N SER A 331 20.69 -12.65 -20.20
CA SER A 331 21.82 -11.75 -20.44
C SER A 331 22.80 -11.67 -19.26
N ARG A 332 22.54 -12.39 -18.15
CA ARG A 332 23.35 -12.36 -16.91
C ARG A 332 23.48 -10.95 -16.34
N PHE A 333 22.46 -10.12 -16.57
CA PHE A 333 22.48 -8.68 -16.26
C PHE A 333 21.90 -8.39 -14.87
N ILE A 334 21.32 -9.36 -14.16
CA ILE A 334 20.62 -9.15 -12.87
C ILE A 334 21.45 -8.33 -11.87
N PRO A 335 22.70 -8.67 -11.50
CA PRO A 335 23.43 -7.88 -10.49
C PRO A 335 23.72 -6.46 -10.95
N LYS A 336 24.00 -6.27 -12.25
CA LYS A 336 24.22 -4.95 -12.85
C LYS A 336 22.96 -4.12 -12.90
N PHE A 337 21.83 -4.72 -13.27
CA PHE A 337 20.50 -4.11 -13.21
C PHE A 337 20.17 -3.67 -11.78
N MET A 338 20.22 -4.58 -10.81
CA MET A 338 19.86 -4.30 -9.42
C MET A 338 20.74 -3.22 -8.78
N LYS A 339 22.05 -3.23 -9.03
CA LYS A 339 22.95 -2.18 -8.53
C LYS A 339 22.67 -0.83 -9.18
N THR A 340 22.49 -0.80 -10.51
CA THR A 340 22.20 0.44 -11.23
C THR A 340 20.84 1.02 -10.81
N LEU A 341 19.81 0.18 -10.68
CA LEU A 341 18.50 0.53 -10.16
C LEU A 341 18.59 1.15 -8.77
N LYS A 342 19.34 0.49 -7.87
CA LYS A 342 19.61 0.98 -6.52
C LYS A 342 20.25 2.36 -6.57
N GLU A 343 21.29 2.55 -7.37
CA GLU A 343 22.03 3.82 -7.43
C GLU A 343 21.16 4.96 -7.99
N ILE A 344 20.33 4.70 -9.00
CA ILE A 344 19.38 5.69 -9.56
C ILE A 344 18.36 6.12 -8.51
N PHE A 345 17.62 5.18 -7.91
CA PHE A 345 16.49 5.48 -7.03
C PHE A 345 16.89 5.79 -5.58
N THR A 346 18.19 5.80 -5.28
CA THR A 346 18.79 6.38 -4.07
C THR A 346 19.60 7.64 -4.34
N ASN A 347 19.53 8.19 -5.56
CA ASN A 347 20.19 9.43 -6.00
C ASN A 347 21.72 9.42 -5.77
N GLN A 348 22.38 8.31 -6.14
CA GLN A 348 23.82 8.11 -5.96
C GLN A 348 24.64 8.34 -7.24
N LEU A 349 23.98 8.66 -8.34
CA LEU A 349 24.61 8.90 -9.63
C LEU A 349 24.46 10.38 -10.02
N ASP A 350 25.55 10.99 -10.47
CA ASP A 350 25.57 12.40 -10.89
C ASP A 350 24.94 12.60 -12.28
N ASP A 351 25.13 11.62 -13.17
CA ASP A 351 24.79 11.74 -14.60
C ASP A 351 23.48 11.03 -15.00
N LEU A 352 22.82 10.33 -14.06
CA LEU A 352 21.58 9.60 -14.31
C LEU A 352 20.70 9.58 -13.06
N GLY A 353 19.51 10.15 -13.13
CA GLY A 353 18.59 10.19 -12.00
C GLY A 353 17.13 10.13 -12.47
N PRO A 354 16.20 9.71 -11.59
CA PRO A 354 14.81 9.61 -11.97
C PRO A 354 14.20 11.00 -12.18
N VAL A 355 13.27 11.10 -13.10
CA VAL A 355 12.43 12.27 -13.36
C VAL A 355 11.00 12.02 -12.87
N GLU A 356 10.28 13.09 -12.52
CA GLU A 356 8.87 12.99 -12.15
C GLU A 356 8.00 12.87 -13.40
N LYS A 357 7.09 11.89 -13.40
CA LYS A 357 6.13 11.64 -14.47
C LYS A 357 4.73 11.52 -13.92
N THR A 358 3.82 12.34 -14.43
CA THR A 358 2.43 12.40 -13.96
C THR A 358 1.52 11.59 -14.88
N PHE A 359 0.64 10.80 -14.26
CA PHE A 359 -0.40 10.01 -14.88
C PHE A 359 -1.74 10.34 -14.25
N VAL A 360 -2.83 9.95 -14.90
CA VAL A 360 -4.14 9.82 -14.27
C VAL A 360 -4.32 8.36 -13.89
N ALA A 361 -4.58 8.12 -12.60
CA ALA A 361 -4.86 6.80 -12.05
C ALA A 361 -6.36 6.68 -11.77
N GLU A 362 -7.05 5.78 -12.46
CA GLU A 362 -8.36 5.28 -12.05
C GLU A 362 -8.13 4.04 -11.18
N THR A 363 -8.62 4.07 -9.94
CA THR A 363 -8.59 2.94 -9.00
C THR A 363 -10.00 2.43 -8.77
N ARG A 364 -10.23 1.14 -9.00
CA ARG A 364 -11.46 0.42 -8.65
C ARG A 364 -11.19 -0.54 -7.51
N SER A 365 -11.99 -0.47 -6.46
CA SER A 365 -11.79 -1.28 -5.26
C SER A 365 -13.11 -1.53 -4.53
N THR A 366 -13.09 -2.39 -3.52
CA THR A 366 -14.17 -2.60 -2.57
C THR A 366 -13.75 -2.02 -1.23
N SER A 367 -14.62 -1.21 -0.62
CA SER A 367 -14.42 -0.60 0.70
C SER A 367 -15.47 -1.12 1.67
N GLY A 368 -15.09 -1.37 2.92
CA GLY A 368 -15.98 -1.84 3.99
C GLY A 368 -16.05 -0.86 5.17
N SER A 369 -17.12 -0.94 5.96
CA SER A 369 -17.31 -0.16 7.18
C SER A 369 -17.93 -1.02 8.27
N ILE A 370 -17.20 -1.20 9.38
CA ILE A 370 -17.68 -1.91 10.56
C ILE A 370 -18.85 -1.14 11.20
N GLU A 371 -18.75 0.19 11.31
CA GLU A 371 -19.76 1.03 11.97
C GLU A 371 -21.14 0.92 11.33
N THR A 372 -21.19 0.86 10.00
CA THR A 372 -22.45 0.74 9.26
C THR A 372 -22.82 -0.71 8.95
N ALA A 373 -21.90 -1.65 9.18
CA ALA A 373 -21.98 -3.04 8.72
C ALA A 373 -22.33 -3.12 7.22
N THR A 374 -21.69 -2.29 6.40
CA THR A 374 -21.85 -2.28 4.94
C THR A 374 -20.52 -2.29 4.20
N TYR A 375 -20.56 -2.69 2.92
CA TYR A 375 -19.46 -2.56 1.98
C TYR A 375 -19.99 -2.05 0.63
N SER A 376 -19.15 -1.39 -0.14
CA SER A 376 -19.49 -0.88 -1.47
C SER A 376 -18.28 -0.90 -2.39
N ASP A 377 -18.52 -1.05 -3.69
CA ASP A 377 -17.49 -0.82 -4.70
C ASP A 377 -17.30 0.69 -4.88
N VAL A 378 -16.05 1.12 -4.98
CA VAL A 378 -15.63 2.53 -5.04
C VAL A 378 -14.70 2.72 -6.22
N ILE A 379 -14.91 3.83 -6.95
CA ILE A 379 -14.03 4.27 -8.04
C ILE A 379 -13.43 5.63 -7.66
N SER A 380 -12.13 5.78 -7.88
CA SER A 380 -11.44 7.05 -7.67
C SER A 380 -10.52 7.34 -8.83
N THR A 381 -10.65 8.53 -9.43
CA THR A 381 -9.75 9.02 -10.49
C THR A 381 -8.99 10.24 -10.00
N GLN A 382 -7.66 10.19 -10.06
CA GLN A 382 -6.81 11.30 -9.62
C GLN A 382 -5.49 11.34 -10.37
N ASN A 383 -4.87 12.52 -10.42
CA ASN A 383 -3.49 12.64 -10.91
C ASN A 383 -2.54 12.04 -9.89
N THR A 384 -1.65 11.16 -10.34
CA THR A 384 -0.56 10.58 -9.55
C THR A 384 0.76 10.88 -10.22
N THR A 385 1.82 11.09 -9.44
CA THR A 385 3.16 11.36 -9.97
C THR A 385 4.13 10.31 -9.45
N TYR A 386 4.86 9.69 -10.36
CA TYR A 386 5.84 8.66 -10.06
C TYR A 386 7.23 9.10 -10.49
N LYS A 387 8.25 8.57 -9.82
CA LYS A 387 9.62 8.63 -10.30
C LYS A 387 9.78 7.66 -11.45
N SER A 388 10.41 8.11 -12.54
CA SER A 388 10.61 7.33 -13.75
C SER A 388 12.01 7.52 -14.30
N ILE A 389 12.54 6.50 -14.97
CA ILE A 389 13.77 6.60 -15.75
C ILE A 389 13.55 5.97 -17.13
N ASP A 390 14.17 6.55 -18.16
CA ASP A 390 14.25 5.92 -19.47
C ASP A 390 15.12 4.66 -19.39
N PHE A 391 14.52 3.52 -19.72
CA PHE A 391 15.18 2.22 -19.56
C PHE A 391 16.38 2.07 -20.50
N LEU A 392 16.33 2.64 -21.71
CA LEU A 392 17.45 2.60 -22.66
C LEU A 392 18.59 3.49 -22.18
N GLU A 393 18.30 4.67 -21.63
CA GLU A 393 19.32 5.52 -20.99
C GLU A 393 20.02 4.78 -19.84
N MET A 394 19.26 4.04 -19.01
CA MET A 394 19.82 3.19 -17.96
C MET A 394 20.74 2.10 -18.52
N LEU A 395 20.36 1.41 -19.60
CA LEU A 395 21.20 0.39 -20.23
C LEU A 395 22.49 0.98 -20.84
N ILE A 396 22.39 2.12 -21.51
CA ILE A 396 23.54 2.84 -22.07
C ILE A 396 24.48 3.30 -20.95
N TYR A 397 23.92 3.80 -19.85
CA TYR A 397 24.70 4.15 -18.66
C TYR A 397 25.42 2.94 -18.10
N ALA A 398 24.74 1.80 -17.95
CA ALA A 398 25.33 0.57 -17.45
C ALA A 398 26.48 0.05 -18.33
N TYR A 399 26.33 0.17 -19.65
CA TYR A 399 27.37 -0.17 -20.64
C TYR A 399 28.60 0.73 -20.53
N ASN A 400 28.41 2.05 -20.46
CA ASN A 400 29.50 3.02 -20.40
C ASN A 400 30.21 3.00 -19.04
N ASN A 401 29.51 2.66 -17.95
CA ASN A 401 30.01 2.69 -16.59
C ASN A 401 30.21 1.27 -16.02
N PHE A 402 31.30 0.63 -16.46
CA PHE A 402 31.65 -0.73 -16.05
C PHE A 402 32.50 -0.80 -14.76
N ILE A 403 32.91 0.34 -14.18
CA ILE A 403 33.63 0.43 -12.91
C ILE A 403 32.66 0.84 -11.82
N SER A 404 32.70 0.15 -10.68
CA SER A 404 31.92 0.51 -9.51
C SER A 404 32.46 1.79 -8.86
N THR A 405 31.58 2.77 -8.64
CA THR A 405 31.87 3.99 -7.87
C THR A 405 31.27 3.97 -6.46
N THR A 406 30.37 3.02 -6.19
CA THR A 406 29.74 2.80 -4.87
C THR A 406 30.04 1.40 -4.34
N ASP A 407 30.10 1.25 -3.03
CA ASP A 407 30.33 -0.02 -2.34
C ASP A 407 29.35 -0.28 -1.18
N ASN A 408 28.35 0.59 -1.02
CA ASN A 408 27.35 0.58 0.05
C ASN A 408 26.17 -0.38 -0.24
N CYS A 409 26.47 -1.57 -0.78
CA CYS A 409 25.51 -2.64 -0.97
C CYS A 409 26.12 -4.02 -0.75
N TYR A 410 25.30 -4.97 -0.30
CA TYR A 410 25.64 -6.38 -0.17
C TYR A 410 24.65 -7.26 -0.93
N PHE A 411 25.15 -8.17 -1.76
CA PHE A 411 24.32 -9.20 -2.42
C PHE A 411 24.17 -10.40 -1.49
N MET A 412 22.95 -10.71 -1.05
CA MET A 412 22.70 -11.82 -0.13
C MET A 412 22.89 -13.17 -0.84
N GLY A 413 23.60 -14.11 -0.20
CA GLY A 413 23.96 -15.40 -0.76
C GLY A 413 25.42 -15.49 -1.25
N PRO A 414 25.77 -16.53 -2.02
CA PRO A 414 27.15 -16.90 -2.35
C PRO A 414 27.78 -15.89 -3.28
N ASP A 415 29.10 -15.74 -3.20
CA ASP A 415 29.79 -14.94 -4.19
C ASP A 415 29.65 -15.55 -5.60
N SER A 416 29.52 -14.68 -6.61
CA SER A 416 29.41 -15.06 -8.01
C SER A 416 30.30 -14.17 -8.87
N PHE A 417 30.60 -14.63 -10.09
CA PHE A 417 31.43 -13.83 -10.98
C PHE A 417 30.74 -12.52 -11.36
N GLU A 418 29.43 -12.57 -11.55
CA GLU A 418 28.55 -11.45 -11.83
C GLU A 418 28.56 -10.42 -10.68
N ARG A 419 28.48 -10.88 -9.42
CA ARG A 419 28.51 -10.01 -8.22
C ARG A 419 29.89 -9.38 -8.01
N ARG A 420 30.98 -10.13 -8.19
CA ARG A 420 32.34 -9.54 -8.18
C ARG A 420 32.52 -8.51 -9.28
N ALA A 421 32.01 -8.79 -10.47
CA ALA A 421 32.12 -7.88 -11.59
C ALA A 421 31.41 -6.55 -11.32
N VAL A 422 30.22 -6.56 -10.73
CA VAL A 422 29.46 -5.33 -10.47
C VAL A 422 30.04 -4.46 -9.35
N MET A 423 30.81 -5.07 -8.44
CA MET A 423 31.51 -4.39 -7.34
C MET A 423 32.97 -4.01 -7.68
N ASP A 424 33.44 -4.30 -8.89
CA ASP A 424 34.83 -4.08 -9.30
C ASP A 424 35.16 -2.58 -9.47
N THR A 425 36.08 -2.10 -8.64
CA THR A 425 36.58 -0.71 -8.67
C THR A 425 37.80 -0.51 -9.57
N THR A 426 38.38 -1.59 -10.11
CA THR A 426 39.64 -1.57 -10.87
C THR A 426 39.44 -1.74 -12.38
N GLY A 427 38.29 -2.27 -12.80
CA GLY A 427 38.01 -2.63 -14.19
C GLY A 427 38.59 -3.97 -14.64
N SER A 428 39.07 -4.80 -13.70
CA SER A 428 39.49 -6.19 -13.94
C SER A 428 38.39 -7.03 -14.58
N TYR A 429 37.12 -6.73 -14.31
CA TYR A 429 35.94 -7.41 -14.83
C TYR A 429 35.23 -6.62 -15.94
N ARG A 430 35.88 -5.60 -16.52
CA ARG A 430 35.31 -4.74 -17.57
C ARG A 430 34.62 -5.54 -18.69
N TYR A 431 35.32 -6.54 -19.22
CA TYR A 431 34.80 -7.36 -20.33
C TYR A 431 33.44 -7.96 -19.99
N TYR A 432 33.30 -8.45 -18.76
CA TYR A 432 32.08 -9.11 -18.29
C TYR A 432 30.90 -8.15 -18.16
N ASN A 433 31.11 -7.02 -17.46
CA ASN A 433 30.08 -5.98 -17.32
C ASN A 433 29.66 -5.41 -18.68
N THR A 434 30.63 -5.23 -19.58
CA THR A 434 30.37 -4.73 -20.94
C THR A 434 29.56 -5.74 -21.74
N GLN A 435 29.91 -7.02 -21.68
CA GLN A 435 29.20 -8.09 -22.39
C GLN A 435 27.75 -8.22 -21.90
N ALA A 436 27.53 -8.34 -20.58
CA ALA A 436 26.17 -8.46 -20.03
C ALA A 436 25.28 -7.25 -20.39
N SER A 437 25.85 -6.05 -20.40
CA SER A 437 25.12 -4.83 -20.81
C SER A 437 24.80 -4.83 -22.31
N LEU A 438 25.74 -5.25 -23.17
CA LEU A 438 25.51 -5.35 -24.61
C LEU A 438 24.48 -6.42 -24.96
N ASP A 439 24.54 -7.57 -24.28
CA ASP A 439 23.57 -8.65 -24.47
C ASP A 439 22.17 -8.14 -24.11
N MET A 440 22.02 -7.42 -22.98
CA MET A 440 20.73 -6.82 -22.60
C MET A 440 20.24 -5.74 -23.57
N ILE A 441 21.14 -4.87 -24.06
CA ILE A 441 20.81 -3.89 -25.10
C ILE A 441 20.33 -4.61 -26.37
N THR A 442 21.05 -5.64 -26.80
CA THR A 442 20.70 -6.43 -27.99
C THR A 442 19.33 -7.08 -27.83
N GLU A 443 19.07 -7.73 -26.69
CA GLU A 443 17.78 -8.36 -26.39
C GLU A 443 16.62 -7.35 -26.36
N THR A 444 16.86 -6.13 -25.87
CA THR A 444 15.89 -5.03 -25.86
C THR A 444 15.60 -4.55 -27.27
N ILE A 445 16.64 -4.27 -28.07
CA ILE A 445 16.47 -3.84 -29.47
C ILE A 445 15.80 -4.93 -30.31
N SER A 446 16.16 -6.20 -30.10
CA SER A 446 15.50 -7.33 -30.76
C SER A 446 14.01 -7.39 -30.45
N TYR A 447 13.60 -7.14 -29.20
CA TYR A 447 12.18 -7.07 -28.84
C TYR A 447 11.45 -5.88 -29.53
N LEU A 448 12.13 -4.75 -29.68
CA LEU A 448 11.54 -3.57 -30.33
C LEU A 448 11.43 -3.68 -31.85
N ILE A 449 12.19 -4.58 -32.48
CA ILE A 449 12.26 -4.75 -33.95
C ILE A 449 11.60 -6.08 -34.40
N SER A 450 11.39 -7.04 -33.50
CA SER A 450 10.93 -8.38 -33.89
C SER A 450 9.53 -8.38 -34.48
N GLU A 451 9.41 -8.93 -35.69
CA GLU A 451 8.15 -9.21 -36.39
C GLU A 451 7.59 -10.61 -36.06
N GLU A 452 8.39 -11.50 -35.46
CA GLU A 452 8.04 -12.92 -35.23
C GLU A 452 7.20 -13.15 -33.96
N ASP A 453 7.31 -12.27 -32.97
CA ASP A 453 6.48 -12.32 -31.77
C ASP A 453 5.26 -11.41 -32.00
N GLU A 454 4.03 -11.91 -31.83
CA GLU A 454 2.77 -11.13 -31.82
C GLU A 454 2.73 -10.02 -30.72
N SER A 455 3.90 -9.67 -30.14
CA SER A 455 4.13 -8.74 -29.04
C SER A 455 5.20 -7.66 -29.34
N GLY A 456 5.70 -7.58 -30.58
CA GLY A 456 6.66 -6.55 -31.00
C GLY A 456 6.11 -5.12 -30.91
N PHE A 457 6.99 -4.13 -30.76
CA PHE A 457 6.61 -2.72 -30.72
C PHE A 457 6.06 -2.26 -32.10
N LEU A 458 4.74 -2.06 -32.19
CA LEU A 458 3.98 -1.57 -33.36
C LEU A 458 4.29 -2.33 -34.67
N ASP A 459 3.41 -3.27 -35.06
CA ASP A 459 3.53 -4.04 -36.32
C ASP A 459 3.75 -3.10 -37.52
N ALA A 460 4.97 -3.11 -38.04
CA ALA A 460 5.45 -2.10 -38.95
C ALA A 460 4.89 -2.28 -40.37
N ASP A 461 4.40 -3.46 -40.76
CA ASP A 461 4.21 -3.81 -42.18
C ASP A 461 2.76 -3.99 -42.63
N THR A 462 1.77 -4.01 -41.72
CA THR A 462 0.36 -4.24 -42.08
C THR A 462 -0.49 -2.97 -42.14
N GLY A 463 0.06 -1.81 -41.76
CA GLY A 463 -0.71 -0.57 -41.59
C GLY A 463 -1.56 -0.52 -40.32
N ALA A 464 -1.59 -1.61 -39.53
CA ALA A 464 -2.21 -1.67 -38.20
C ALA A 464 -1.45 -0.82 -37.15
N GLY A 465 -0.12 -0.71 -37.25
CA GLY A 465 0.72 0.00 -36.28
C GLY A 465 0.47 1.51 -36.12
N LEU A 466 -0.26 2.17 -37.02
CA LEU A 466 -0.69 3.56 -36.85
C LEU A 466 -2.05 3.70 -36.17
N GLU A 467 -2.94 2.72 -36.33
CA GLU A 467 -4.17 2.63 -35.54
C GLU A 467 -3.82 2.33 -34.08
N ASP A 468 -2.84 1.46 -33.84
CA ASP A 468 -2.29 1.13 -32.52
C ASP A 468 -1.73 2.33 -31.75
N LEU A 469 -1.28 3.38 -32.46
CA LEU A 469 -0.82 4.63 -31.84
C LEU A 469 -1.98 5.35 -31.14
N TYR A 470 -3.15 5.36 -31.77
CA TYR A 470 -4.36 6.03 -31.26
C TYR A 470 -5.29 5.10 -30.51
N ASP A 471 -5.06 3.79 -30.60
CA ASP A 471 -5.71 2.77 -29.80
C ASP A 471 -5.47 3.00 -28.30
N LEU A 472 -6.56 2.92 -27.55
CA LEU A 472 -6.63 3.07 -26.10
C LEU A 472 -6.42 1.74 -25.36
N SER A 473 -6.14 0.64 -26.07
CA SER A 473 -5.66 -0.60 -25.44
C SER A 473 -4.47 -0.32 -24.53
N MET A 474 -4.42 -1.06 -23.42
CA MET A 474 -3.33 -0.96 -22.45
C MET A 474 -2.02 -1.38 -23.11
N LYS A 475 -0.98 -0.58 -22.90
CA LYS A 475 0.34 -0.89 -23.42
C LYS A 475 1.07 -1.87 -22.51
N TYR A 476 2.12 -2.47 -23.06
CA TYR A 476 2.89 -3.49 -22.37
C TYR A 476 3.46 -2.95 -21.05
N ASN A 477 3.34 -3.75 -20.00
CA ASN A 477 3.98 -3.48 -18.72
C ASN A 477 4.44 -4.75 -18.00
N GLU A 478 5.53 -4.64 -17.22
CA GLU A 478 6.08 -5.76 -16.43
C GLU A 478 6.78 -5.27 -15.16
N VAL A 479 6.48 -5.87 -14.02
CA VAL A 479 7.21 -5.61 -12.76
C VAL A 479 8.56 -6.31 -12.78
N LEU A 480 9.65 -5.55 -12.75
CA LEU A 480 11.02 -6.08 -12.82
C LEU A 480 11.66 -6.32 -11.44
N ALA A 481 11.32 -5.50 -10.44
CA ALA A 481 11.93 -5.56 -9.11
C ALA A 481 11.03 -4.93 -8.04
N TYR A 482 11.37 -5.20 -6.78
CA TYR A 482 10.77 -4.58 -5.59
C TYR A 482 11.82 -3.96 -4.69
N ARG A 483 11.40 -2.97 -3.90
CA ARG A 483 12.20 -2.39 -2.80
C ARG A 483 11.37 -2.26 -1.54
N ILE A 484 11.94 -2.66 -0.41
CA ILE A 484 11.46 -2.32 0.92
C ILE A 484 12.45 -1.30 1.51
N GLU A 485 12.00 -0.07 1.69
CA GLU A 485 12.75 1.00 2.36
C GLU A 485 12.39 1.03 3.84
N LYS A 486 13.38 0.90 4.71
CA LYS A 486 13.23 1.02 6.16
C LYS A 486 13.67 2.40 6.63
N VAL A 487 12.76 3.09 7.28
CA VAL A 487 12.95 4.43 7.84
C VAL A 487 12.80 4.36 9.36
N GLY A 488 13.62 5.11 10.09
CA GLY A 488 13.51 5.17 11.54
C GLY A 488 14.49 6.14 12.19
N GLY A 489 14.57 6.08 13.51
CA GLY A 489 15.40 6.97 14.32
C GLY A 489 14.80 8.36 14.53
N SER A 490 15.53 9.24 15.22
CA SER A 490 15.12 10.63 15.40
C SER A 490 15.24 11.39 14.08
N GLY A 491 14.21 12.18 13.73
CA GLY A 491 14.26 13.05 12.57
C GLY A 491 15.47 13.98 12.61
N THR A 492 16.15 14.14 11.47
CA THR A 492 17.33 15.01 11.36
C THR A 492 17.09 16.17 10.40
N GLY A 493 17.87 17.25 10.56
CA GLY A 493 17.74 18.47 9.78
C GLY A 493 16.54 19.35 10.17
N ASP A 494 16.41 20.49 9.48
CA ASP A 494 15.37 21.50 9.78
C ASP A 494 13.94 21.01 9.50
N SER A 495 13.80 19.98 8.67
CA SER A 495 12.52 19.36 8.30
C SER A 495 12.10 18.20 9.21
N PHE A 496 12.91 17.82 10.21
CA PHE A 496 12.69 16.66 11.08
C PHE A 496 12.35 15.35 10.34
N THR A 497 12.90 15.17 9.13
CA THR A 497 12.68 13.96 8.33
C THR A 497 13.45 12.80 8.95
N GLN A 498 12.77 11.67 9.18
CA GLN A 498 13.41 10.43 9.59
C GLN A 498 14.32 9.94 8.46
N ASN A 499 15.47 9.36 8.82
CA ASN A 499 16.47 8.94 7.85
C ASN A 499 16.17 7.52 7.38
N VAL A 500 16.49 7.24 6.11
CA VAL A 500 16.54 5.88 5.59
C VAL A 500 17.66 5.13 6.31
N ILE A 501 17.31 4.04 6.97
CA ILE A 501 18.25 3.18 7.68
C ILE A 501 18.84 2.17 6.72
N GLN A 502 17.99 1.48 5.97
CA GLN A 502 18.36 0.34 5.14
C GLN A 502 17.34 0.14 4.03
N ASN A 503 17.78 -0.34 2.87
CA ASN A 503 16.92 -0.80 1.79
C ASN A 503 17.13 -2.29 1.53
N PHE A 504 16.05 -3.00 1.27
CA PHE A 504 16.05 -4.38 0.79
C PHE A 504 15.54 -4.39 -0.65
N TRP A 505 16.33 -4.90 -1.57
CA TRP A 505 16.03 -4.90 -3.00
C TRP A 505 15.84 -6.32 -3.48
N PHE A 506 14.77 -6.57 -4.24
CA PHE A 506 14.42 -7.90 -4.71
C PHE A 506 14.26 -7.87 -6.22
N PHE A 507 15.00 -8.71 -6.93
CA PHE A 507 14.71 -8.93 -8.35
C PHE A 507 13.49 -9.85 -8.45
N ASN A 508 12.54 -9.52 -9.31
CA ASN A 508 11.27 -10.25 -9.42
C ASN A 508 11.47 -11.56 -10.21
N THR A 509 12.14 -12.59 -9.66
CA THR A 509 12.27 -13.89 -10.35
C THR A 509 11.14 -14.85 -10.01
N GLU A 510 10.87 -15.80 -10.91
CA GLU A 510 9.86 -16.84 -10.70
C GLU A 510 10.21 -17.67 -9.47
N ASP A 511 11.46 -18.12 -9.38
CA ASP A 511 11.95 -18.87 -8.21
C ASP A 511 11.83 -18.07 -6.91
N PHE A 512 12.15 -16.77 -6.94
CA PHE A 512 12.03 -15.90 -5.78
C PHE A 512 10.57 -15.77 -5.36
N MET A 513 9.68 -15.36 -6.26
CA MET A 513 8.26 -15.15 -5.92
C MET A 513 7.55 -16.46 -5.56
N ASN A 514 7.89 -17.58 -6.19
CA ASN A 514 7.23 -18.86 -5.91
C ASN A 514 7.70 -19.51 -4.61
N LYS A 515 8.96 -19.33 -4.22
CA LYS A 515 9.53 -20.02 -3.04
C LYS A 515 9.67 -19.10 -1.82
N PHE A 516 9.59 -17.78 -2.00
CA PHE A 516 9.76 -16.79 -0.94
C PHE A 516 8.44 -16.03 -0.70
N SER A 517 7.53 -16.63 0.07
CA SER A 517 6.22 -16.04 0.39
C SER A 517 6.27 -14.94 1.46
N THR A 518 7.33 -14.94 2.29
CA THR A 518 7.47 -14.03 3.42
C THR A 518 8.91 -13.53 3.52
N PHE A 519 9.08 -12.21 3.64
CA PHE A 519 10.35 -11.59 3.99
C PHE A 519 10.39 -11.26 5.50
N TYR A 520 11.58 -11.31 6.10
CA TYR A 520 11.80 -11.09 7.52
C TYR A 520 12.95 -10.11 7.78
N ASP A 521 12.70 -9.07 8.57
CA ASP A 521 13.75 -8.17 9.04
C ASP A 521 14.06 -8.40 10.53
N SER A 522 15.21 -9.00 10.82
CA SER A 522 15.72 -9.24 12.18
C SER A 522 16.56 -8.08 12.73
N GLN A 523 16.93 -7.12 11.90
CA GLN A 523 17.84 -6.04 12.29
C GLN A 523 17.05 -4.89 12.91
N VAL A 524 16.26 -5.18 13.94
CA VAL A 524 15.28 -4.29 14.56
C VAL A 524 15.44 -4.28 16.07
N LYS A 525 14.95 -3.21 16.71
CA LYS A 525 14.96 -3.04 18.17
C LYS A 525 13.53 -3.17 18.71
N TYR A 526 13.40 -3.73 19.91
CA TYR A 526 12.14 -3.80 20.63
C TYR A 526 11.58 -2.39 20.92
N ASN A 527 10.25 -2.21 20.85
CA ASN A 527 9.55 -0.96 21.15
C ASN A 527 10.17 0.28 20.47
N THR A 528 10.58 0.12 19.21
CA THR A 528 11.11 1.19 18.36
C THR A 528 10.26 1.29 17.10
N ASP A 529 9.76 2.49 16.80
CA ASP A 529 8.95 2.72 15.62
C ASP A 529 9.83 2.67 14.35
N TYR A 530 9.42 1.83 13.40
CA TYR A 530 9.98 1.77 12.05
C TYR A 530 8.86 2.00 11.04
N THR A 531 9.12 2.82 10.04
CA THR A 531 8.27 2.96 8.86
C THR A 531 8.89 2.17 7.73
N TYR A 532 8.10 1.26 7.14
CA TYR A 532 8.51 0.51 5.97
C TYR A 532 7.69 0.95 4.76
N ASN A 533 8.37 1.36 3.69
CA ASN A 533 7.75 1.70 2.40
C ASN A 533 8.10 0.62 1.37
N VAL A 534 7.09 0.03 0.75
CA VAL A 534 7.23 -1.02 -0.27
C VAL A 534 6.97 -0.41 -1.64
N TYR A 535 7.88 -0.63 -2.58
CA TYR A 535 7.82 -0.14 -3.95
C TYR A 535 7.97 -1.29 -4.95
N SER A 536 7.31 -1.20 -6.09
CA SER A 536 7.62 -1.97 -7.30
C SER A 536 8.22 -1.09 -8.38
N TYR A 537 9.05 -1.70 -9.24
CA TYR A 537 9.64 -1.07 -10.41
C TYR A 537 9.03 -1.70 -11.66
N ASN A 538 8.11 -0.97 -12.29
CA ASN A 538 7.32 -1.45 -13.43
C ASN A 538 7.87 -0.84 -14.73
N LEU A 539 8.25 -1.68 -15.69
CA LEU A 539 8.66 -1.25 -17.02
C LEU A 539 7.42 -1.09 -17.89
N LEU A 540 7.16 0.12 -18.39
CA LEU A 540 6.09 0.42 -19.33
C LEU A 540 6.68 0.72 -20.69
N ILE A 541 6.12 0.12 -21.74
CA ILE A 541 6.55 0.32 -23.13
C ILE A 541 5.37 0.81 -23.94
N GLY A 542 5.50 1.98 -24.55
CA GLY A 542 4.48 2.55 -25.42
C GLY A 542 5.09 3.54 -26.40
N PRO A 543 4.31 4.04 -27.37
CA PRO A 543 4.86 4.91 -28.40
C PRO A 543 5.01 6.36 -27.94
N LYS A 544 6.09 6.97 -28.40
CA LYS A 544 6.37 8.40 -28.32
C LYS A 544 6.32 8.99 -29.72
N TYR A 545 5.59 10.08 -29.90
CA TYR A 545 5.26 10.59 -31.23
C TYR A 545 5.17 12.11 -31.28
N SER A 546 5.26 12.68 -32.47
CA SER A 546 5.11 14.11 -32.75
C SER A 546 4.66 14.32 -34.19
N PHE A 547 4.28 15.55 -34.54
CA PHE A 547 3.99 15.93 -35.91
C PHE A 547 5.01 16.91 -36.47
N SER A 548 5.30 16.83 -37.77
CA SER A 548 6.22 17.76 -38.45
C SER A 548 5.79 18.09 -39.88
N ASP A 549 6.41 19.10 -40.47
CA ASP A 549 6.28 19.44 -41.90
C ASP A 549 4.85 19.73 -42.35
N LEU A 550 4.09 20.53 -41.58
CA LEU A 550 2.73 20.92 -41.96
C LEU A 550 2.68 21.65 -43.31
N ARG A 551 1.78 21.20 -44.19
CA ARG A 551 1.47 21.78 -45.50
C ARG A 551 -0.03 21.97 -45.61
N LEU A 552 -0.47 23.12 -46.08
CA LEU A 552 -1.90 23.41 -46.26
C LEU A 552 -2.20 23.60 -47.75
N THR A 553 -3.42 23.31 -48.17
CA THR A 553 -3.86 23.66 -49.53
C THR A 553 -4.43 25.06 -49.61
N ARG A 554 -4.14 25.77 -50.70
CA ARG A 554 -4.89 26.97 -51.14
C ARG A 554 -5.53 26.75 -52.51
N PHE A 555 -6.69 27.37 -52.72
CA PHE A 555 -7.44 27.24 -53.97
C PHE A 555 -6.83 28.12 -55.06
N ILE A 556 -6.44 27.51 -56.19
CA ILE A 556 -5.81 28.22 -57.32
C ILE A 556 -6.63 28.18 -58.61
N GLY A 557 -7.66 27.34 -58.70
CA GLY A 557 -8.54 27.29 -59.87
C GLY A 557 -9.56 26.15 -59.84
N SER A 558 -10.40 26.09 -60.86
CA SER A 558 -11.36 25.00 -61.05
C SER A 558 -11.01 24.19 -62.30
N ALA A 559 -11.12 22.86 -62.19
CA ALA A 559 -11.02 21.92 -63.29
C ALA A 559 -12.36 21.17 -63.45
N ALA A 560 -12.56 20.59 -64.62
CA ALA A 560 -13.65 19.66 -64.88
C ALA A 560 -13.05 18.38 -65.42
N ARG A 561 -13.37 17.24 -64.80
CA ARG A 561 -12.98 15.92 -65.32
C ARG A 561 -14.18 15.28 -66.01
N TYR A 562 -13.91 14.72 -67.19
CA TYR A 562 -14.89 14.02 -68.00
C TYR A 562 -14.73 12.51 -67.81
N SER A 563 -15.77 11.85 -67.31
CA SER A 563 -15.86 10.39 -67.27
C SER A 563 -17.14 9.97 -68.00
N GLY A 564 -17.00 9.50 -69.25
CA GLY A 564 -18.13 9.25 -70.13
C GLY A 564 -18.96 10.53 -70.37
N ASP A 565 -20.27 10.46 -70.14
CA ASP A 565 -21.20 11.60 -70.27
C ASP A 565 -21.31 12.46 -68.99
N THR A 566 -20.57 12.11 -67.93
CA THR A 566 -20.59 12.82 -66.63
C THR A 566 -19.42 13.79 -66.53
N THR A 567 -19.73 15.05 -66.19
CA THR A 567 -18.74 16.09 -65.88
C THR A 567 -18.73 16.33 -64.38
N SER A 568 -17.62 16.02 -63.72
CA SER A 568 -17.45 16.28 -62.28
C SER A 568 -16.57 17.52 -62.07
N PRO A 569 -16.99 18.49 -61.25
CA PRO A 569 -16.16 19.64 -60.90
C PRO A 569 -15.05 19.20 -59.94
N TYR A 570 -13.82 19.63 -60.22
CA TYR A 570 -12.64 19.43 -59.37
C TYR A 570 -12.05 20.80 -59.01
N ASN A 571 -11.46 20.89 -57.83
CA ASN A 571 -10.66 22.02 -57.41
C ASN A 571 -9.21 21.78 -57.81
N CYS A 572 -8.56 22.78 -58.40
CA CYS A 572 -7.11 22.83 -58.51
C CYS A 572 -6.58 23.50 -57.24
N LEU A 573 -5.77 22.76 -56.50
CA LEU A 573 -5.21 23.20 -55.22
C LEU A 573 -3.69 23.22 -55.30
N GLU A 574 -3.09 24.10 -54.52
CA GLU A 574 -1.64 24.17 -54.33
C GLU A 574 -1.31 23.98 -52.85
N PHE A 575 -0.44 23.03 -52.54
CA PHE A 575 0.16 22.89 -51.22
C PHE A 575 1.21 23.98 -51.00
N TYR A 576 1.18 24.58 -49.81
CA TYR A 576 2.12 25.60 -49.38
C TYR A 576 2.50 25.39 -47.91
N ASP A 577 3.71 25.84 -47.54
CA ASP A 577 4.14 25.88 -46.14
C ASP A 577 3.46 27.07 -45.44
N PRO A 578 2.66 26.85 -44.38
CA PRO A 578 1.91 27.92 -43.73
C PRO A 578 2.79 28.95 -42.99
N THR A 579 4.06 28.65 -42.76
CA THR A 579 5.04 29.54 -42.12
C THR A 579 5.69 30.47 -43.15
N THR A 580 6.06 29.95 -44.32
CA THR A 580 6.79 30.68 -45.36
C THR A 580 5.90 31.21 -46.49
N ASP A 581 4.69 30.68 -46.65
CA ASP A 581 3.73 30.93 -47.75
C ASP A 581 4.20 30.50 -49.15
N GLU A 582 5.31 29.77 -49.21
CA GLU A 582 5.90 29.26 -50.45
C GLU A 582 5.25 27.93 -50.87
N PRO A 583 5.05 27.69 -52.19
CA PRO A 583 4.59 26.41 -52.70
C PRO A 583 5.54 25.27 -52.32
N ILE A 584 4.99 24.16 -51.86
CA ILE A 584 5.73 22.96 -51.47
C ILE A 584 4.98 21.71 -51.97
N GLU A 585 5.72 20.65 -52.29
CA GLU A 585 5.11 19.40 -52.76
C GLU A 585 4.13 18.83 -51.72
N GLN A 586 3.16 18.00 -52.10
CA GLN A 586 2.36 17.25 -51.13
C GLN A 586 3.18 16.15 -50.44
N LEU A 587 2.71 15.60 -49.32
CA LEU A 587 3.36 14.46 -48.63
C LEU A 587 2.65 13.13 -48.87
N TYR A 588 1.32 13.17 -49.02
CA TYR A 588 0.50 11.96 -49.00
C TYR A 588 0.64 11.09 -50.26
N GLU A 589 1.08 11.65 -51.38
CA GLU A 589 1.26 10.94 -52.65
C GLU A 589 2.59 11.33 -53.32
N ALA A 590 3.33 10.33 -53.79
CA ALA A 590 4.62 10.52 -54.45
C ALA A 590 4.49 11.18 -55.84
N ASP A 591 3.40 10.88 -56.55
CA ASP A 591 3.08 11.43 -57.87
C ASP A 591 1.60 11.83 -57.91
N ASN A 592 1.24 12.80 -58.75
CA ASN A 592 -0.16 13.14 -58.99
C ASN A 592 -0.52 13.19 -60.48
N GLU A 593 -1.77 12.86 -60.78
CA GLU A 593 -2.30 12.80 -62.15
C GLU A 593 -2.29 14.15 -62.88
N LEU A 594 -2.18 15.29 -62.16
CA LEU A 594 -2.09 16.61 -62.78
C LEU A 594 -0.72 16.80 -63.46
N MET A 595 0.35 16.24 -62.90
CA MET A 595 1.69 16.28 -63.51
C MET A 595 1.75 15.50 -64.83
N GLU A 596 0.98 14.42 -64.97
CA GLU A 596 0.90 13.66 -66.22
C GLU A 596 0.21 14.43 -67.35
N SER A 597 -0.66 15.39 -66.99
CA SER A 597 -1.51 16.13 -67.93
C SER A 597 -1.12 17.61 -68.10
N ASN A 598 -0.20 18.12 -67.27
CA ASN A 598 0.23 19.52 -67.29
C ASN A 598 1.74 19.64 -66.99
N GLU A 599 2.54 19.95 -68.02
CA GLU A 599 4.01 20.14 -67.90
C GLU A 599 4.42 21.29 -66.97
N ALA A 600 3.51 22.20 -66.63
CA ALA A 600 3.75 23.31 -65.70
C ALA A 600 3.35 22.98 -64.25
N ALA A 601 2.73 21.83 -63.99
CA ALA A 601 2.38 21.38 -62.65
C ALA A 601 3.56 20.63 -62.00
N THR A 602 3.72 20.83 -60.70
CA THR A 602 4.65 20.05 -59.85
C THR A 602 3.86 19.21 -58.87
N ASN A 603 4.53 18.44 -58.01
CA ASN A 603 3.82 17.68 -56.97
C ASN A 603 3.19 18.59 -55.89
N ALA A 604 3.40 19.91 -55.97
CA ALA A 604 2.71 20.90 -55.14
C ALA A 604 1.27 21.18 -55.61
N GLN A 605 0.93 20.94 -56.89
CA GLN A 605 -0.40 21.21 -57.43
C GLN A 605 -1.17 19.91 -57.69
N ILE A 606 -2.40 19.83 -57.18
CA ILE A 606 -3.26 18.65 -57.32
C ILE A 606 -4.68 19.02 -57.76
N THR A 607 -5.43 18.02 -58.23
CA THR A 607 -6.87 18.13 -58.44
C THR A 607 -7.64 17.29 -57.43
N SER A 608 -8.59 17.88 -56.70
CA SER A 608 -9.39 17.18 -55.69
C SER A 608 -10.85 17.57 -55.74
N LEU A 609 -11.74 16.65 -55.33
CA LEU A 609 -13.16 16.97 -55.09
C LEU A 609 -13.35 17.84 -53.83
N ARG A 610 -12.42 17.75 -52.88
CA ARG A 610 -12.37 18.55 -51.66
C ARG A 610 -11.59 19.83 -51.90
N ARG A 611 -11.87 20.88 -51.11
CA ARG A 611 -11.21 22.18 -51.27
C ARG A 611 -10.09 22.42 -50.26
N TYR A 612 -10.21 21.87 -49.06
CA TYR A 612 -9.27 22.14 -47.97
C TYR A 612 -8.66 20.83 -47.46
N MET A 613 -7.35 20.74 -47.57
CA MET A 613 -6.55 19.62 -47.07
C MET A 613 -5.30 20.12 -46.34
N ALA A 614 -4.79 19.26 -45.47
CA ALA A 614 -3.51 19.46 -44.81
C ALA A 614 -2.70 18.17 -44.84
N ASP A 615 -1.42 18.29 -45.16
CA ASP A 615 -0.47 17.18 -45.16
C ASP A 615 0.60 17.43 -44.08
N PHE A 616 1.01 16.41 -43.35
CA PHE A 616 2.13 16.48 -42.39
C PHE A 616 2.68 15.08 -42.14
N TYR A 617 3.85 14.98 -41.50
CA TYR A 617 4.36 13.70 -41.00
C TYR A 617 3.89 13.46 -39.57
N LEU A 618 3.51 12.22 -39.28
CA LEU A 618 3.50 11.66 -37.94
C LEU A 618 4.82 10.92 -37.73
N ASN A 619 5.63 11.40 -36.78
CA ASN A 619 6.90 10.80 -36.38
C ASN A 619 6.68 9.96 -35.12
N TYR A 620 7.22 8.75 -35.04
CA TYR A 620 7.08 7.90 -33.85
C TYR A 620 8.29 7.00 -33.59
N GLU A 621 8.52 6.71 -32.31
CA GLU A 621 9.59 5.86 -31.76
C GLU A 621 9.08 5.17 -30.46
N PRO A 622 9.70 4.08 -29.99
CA PRO A 622 9.35 3.47 -28.70
C PRO A 622 9.84 4.32 -27.53
N SER A 623 9.03 4.35 -26.47
CA SER A 623 9.37 4.91 -25.16
C SER A 623 9.30 3.79 -24.12
N LEU A 624 10.42 3.52 -23.46
CA LEU A 624 10.54 2.50 -22.41
C LEU A 624 10.81 3.20 -21.08
N GLN A 625 9.86 3.11 -20.15
CA GLN A 625 9.89 3.89 -18.91
C GLN A 625 9.79 2.95 -17.73
N LEU A 626 10.83 2.92 -16.90
CA LEU A 626 10.80 2.19 -15.64
C LEU A 626 10.29 3.13 -14.55
N ILE A 627 9.11 2.84 -14.00
CA ILE A 627 8.44 3.66 -12.97
C ILE A 627 8.49 3.01 -11.60
N GLU A 628 8.76 3.80 -10.56
CA GLU A 628 8.66 3.40 -9.15
C GLU A 628 7.22 3.62 -8.65
N ILE A 629 6.50 2.53 -8.37
CA ILE A 629 5.13 2.55 -7.86
C ILE A 629 5.16 2.22 -6.36
N PRO A 630 4.67 3.11 -5.47
CA PRO A 630 4.47 2.79 -4.06
C PRO A 630 3.31 1.81 -3.92
N ILE A 631 3.55 0.67 -3.28
CA ILE A 631 2.56 -0.39 -3.06
C ILE A 631 1.92 -0.25 -1.68
N PHE A 632 2.75 -0.12 -0.65
CA PHE A 632 2.28 -0.11 0.74
C PHE A 632 3.25 0.64 1.66
N SER A 633 2.73 1.25 2.72
CA SER A 633 3.52 1.88 3.77
C SER A 633 2.88 1.62 5.11
N LYS A 634 3.68 1.21 6.10
CA LYS A 634 3.22 0.97 7.48
C LYS A 634 4.27 1.38 8.49
N THR A 635 3.82 2.01 9.57
CA THR A 635 4.66 2.34 10.73
C THR A 635 4.25 1.46 11.89
N LEU A 636 5.19 0.67 12.42
CA LEU A 636 4.92 -0.26 13.51
C LEU A 636 6.16 -0.47 14.38
N LYS A 637 5.95 -1.06 15.54
CA LYS A 637 7.02 -1.44 16.48
C LYS A 637 6.76 -2.84 17.01
N ILE A 638 7.82 -3.53 17.39
CA ILE A 638 7.72 -4.85 18.01
C ILE A 638 7.25 -4.67 19.45
N MET A 639 6.18 -5.37 19.81
CA MET A 639 5.60 -5.38 21.15
C MET A 639 5.47 -6.82 21.64
N ASP A 640 5.35 -7.00 22.95
CA ASP A 640 5.05 -8.31 23.52
C ASP A 640 3.53 -8.50 23.55
N ASN A 641 3.07 -9.73 23.70
CA ASN A 641 1.65 -10.03 23.85
C ASN A 641 1.17 -9.67 25.26
N VAL A 642 -0.14 -9.51 25.41
CA VAL A 642 -0.75 -9.09 26.67
C VAL A 642 -0.62 -10.17 27.75
N PRO A 643 -0.28 -9.81 29.01
CA PRO A 643 -0.36 -10.72 30.14
C PRO A 643 -1.79 -11.20 30.44
N ASN A 644 -1.90 -12.37 31.04
CA ASN A 644 -3.17 -12.95 31.47
C ASN A 644 -3.83 -12.14 32.58
N GLN A 645 -5.12 -12.41 32.78
CA GLN A 645 -5.89 -11.90 33.92
C GLN A 645 -5.33 -12.41 35.26
N VAL A 646 -5.67 -11.67 36.31
CA VAL A 646 -5.42 -12.06 37.71
C VAL A 646 -6.73 -12.39 38.41
N ASN A 647 -6.71 -13.48 39.17
CA ASN A 647 -7.79 -13.88 40.07
C ASN A 647 -7.55 -13.28 41.45
N ILE A 648 -8.57 -12.61 41.99
CA ILE A 648 -8.48 -11.89 43.26
C ILE A 648 -9.37 -12.56 44.31
N ALA A 649 -8.78 -13.00 45.41
CA ALA A 649 -9.49 -13.51 46.58
C ALA A 649 -9.37 -12.50 47.75
N PRO A 650 -10.40 -11.66 47.98
CA PRO A 650 -10.39 -10.70 49.07
C PRO A 650 -10.64 -11.38 50.43
N TYR A 651 -10.04 -10.84 51.49
CA TYR A 651 -10.21 -11.31 52.85
C TYR A 651 -10.01 -10.18 53.88
N GLN A 652 -10.39 -10.42 55.13
CA GLN A 652 -10.16 -9.49 56.24
C GLN A 652 -9.13 -10.03 57.22
N MET A 653 -8.27 -9.16 57.74
CA MET A 653 -7.42 -9.50 58.89
C MET A 653 -8.24 -9.51 60.18
N MET A 654 -8.24 -10.64 60.88
CA MET A 654 -8.98 -10.86 62.14
C MET A 654 -8.22 -10.31 63.36
N ASP A 655 -7.61 -9.13 63.22
CA ASP A 655 -6.84 -8.45 64.25
C ASP A 655 -7.28 -6.98 64.41
N ALA A 656 -6.62 -6.23 65.31
CA ALA A 656 -6.93 -4.82 65.55
C ALA A 656 -6.33 -3.86 64.49
N SER A 657 -5.80 -4.36 63.37
CA SER A 657 -5.03 -3.56 62.40
C SER A 657 -5.89 -2.79 61.39
N GLN A 658 -7.22 -3.05 61.35
CA GLN A 658 -8.16 -2.47 60.38
C GLN A 658 -7.72 -2.67 58.92
N LYS A 659 -7.22 -3.87 58.61
CA LYS A 659 -6.73 -4.23 57.29
C LYS A 659 -7.67 -5.19 56.56
N ILE A 660 -7.83 -4.95 55.27
CA ILE A 660 -8.29 -5.94 54.31
C ILE A 660 -7.09 -6.44 53.53
N GLY A 661 -7.19 -7.66 53.02
CA GLY A 661 -6.18 -8.30 52.19
C GLY A 661 -6.79 -8.80 50.88
N PHE A 662 -5.93 -8.94 49.88
CA PHE A 662 -6.25 -9.54 48.60
C PHE A 662 -5.16 -10.53 48.27
N THR A 663 -5.53 -11.80 48.11
CA THR A 663 -4.63 -12.79 47.49
C THR A 663 -4.80 -12.69 45.99
N ILE A 664 -3.73 -12.35 45.29
CA ILE A 664 -3.69 -12.13 43.84
C ILE A 664 -3.01 -13.35 43.22
N ASN A 665 -3.71 -14.08 42.35
CA ASN A 665 -3.17 -15.24 41.64
C ASN A 665 -3.18 -14.97 40.13
N TYR A 666 -2.06 -15.19 39.44
CA TYR A 666 -1.99 -15.08 37.99
C TYR A 666 -2.67 -16.28 37.32
N GLU A 667 -3.60 -16.02 36.41
CA GLU A 667 -4.40 -17.08 35.78
C GLU A 667 -3.67 -17.76 34.61
N THR A 668 -4.20 -18.93 34.23
CA THR A 668 -3.80 -19.63 33.00
C THR A 668 -4.26 -18.88 31.76
N TYR A 669 -3.49 -19.02 30.68
CA TYR A 669 -3.77 -18.33 29.42
C TYR A 669 -5.11 -18.76 28.80
N ASN A 670 -5.84 -17.79 28.25
CA ASN A 670 -7.11 -17.99 27.55
C ASN A 670 -7.08 -17.25 26.21
N ALA A 671 -7.08 -18.01 25.10
CA ALA A 671 -7.01 -17.49 23.73
C ALA A 671 -8.32 -16.89 23.20
N SER A 672 -9.39 -16.91 24.01
CA SER A 672 -10.72 -16.41 23.64
C SER A 672 -11.07 -15.09 24.34
N LEU A 673 -10.06 -14.29 24.71
CA LEU A 673 -10.25 -12.99 25.31
C LEU A 673 -10.03 -11.88 24.28
N ASP A 674 -10.75 -10.77 24.43
CA ASP A 674 -10.56 -9.53 23.67
C ASP A 674 -9.39 -8.72 24.24
N TYR A 675 -9.06 -7.55 23.66
CA TYR A 675 -7.90 -6.79 24.13
C TYR A 675 -8.27 -6.15 25.48
N PRO A 676 -7.37 -6.14 26.48
CA PRO A 676 -7.63 -5.54 27.78
C PRO A 676 -8.27 -4.14 27.72
N SER A 677 -9.24 -3.89 28.61
CA SER A 677 -9.78 -2.54 28.82
C SER A 677 -8.68 -1.57 29.26
N THR A 678 -8.74 -0.35 28.77
CA THR A 678 -7.70 0.68 28.95
C THR A 678 -8.06 1.61 30.11
N ILE A 679 -7.12 1.89 31.02
CA ILE A 679 -7.33 2.85 32.11
C ILE A 679 -6.82 4.23 31.71
N SER A 680 -5.61 4.31 31.17
CA SER A 680 -4.92 5.57 30.88
C SER A 680 -4.85 5.86 29.37
N SER A 681 -4.59 7.11 29.00
CA SER A 681 -4.31 7.46 27.59
C SER A 681 -3.09 6.73 27.02
N ASN A 682 -2.12 6.36 27.88
CA ASN A 682 -0.97 5.55 27.45
C ASN A 682 -1.39 4.12 27.10
N ASP A 683 -2.34 3.55 27.84
CA ASP A 683 -2.89 2.22 27.54
C ASP A 683 -3.62 2.22 26.19
N VAL A 684 -4.35 3.31 25.89
CA VAL A 684 -4.99 3.50 24.57
C VAL A 684 -3.96 3.52 23.45
N ASN A 685 -2.83 4.20 23.63
CA ASN A 685 -1.75 4.19 22.65
C ASN A 685 -1.14 2.79 22.47
N ILE A 686 -0.84 2.10 23.58
CA ILE A 686 -0.31 0.72 23.55
C ILE A 686 -1.28 -0.23 22.84
N LYS A 687 -2.58 -0.12 23.13
CA LYS A 687 -3.63 -0.87 22.45
C LYS A 687 -3.62 -0.59 20.96
N ASN A 688 -3.68 0.68 20.56
CA ASN A 688 -3.72 1.05 19.16
C ASN A 688 -2.47 0.59 18.41
N ASP A 689 -1.29 0.75 19.01
CA ASP A 689 -0.02 0.30 18.42
C ASP A 689 0.01 -1.23 18.23
N TYR A 690 -0.46 -1.99 19.22
CA TYR A 690 -0.54 -3.45 19.15
C TYR A 690 -1.53 -3.93 18.08
N LEU A 691 -2.76 -3.37 18.08
CA LEU A 691 -3.78 -3.71 17.07
C LEU A 691 -3.35 -3.32 15.66
N HIS A 692 -2.75 -2.14 15.52
CA HIS A 692 -2.19 -1.68 14.25
C HIS A 692 -1.06 -2.60 13.78
N GLY A 693 -0.14 -2.99 14.67
CA GLY A 693 0.96 -3.89 14.37
C GLY A 693 0.51 -5.21 13.72
N HIS A 694 -0.56 -5.81 14.24
CA HIS A 694 -1.09 -7.10 13.77
C HIS A 694 -2.28 -7.00 12.78
N ASP A 695 -2.72 -5.79 12.42
CA ASP A 695 -3.90 -5.54 11.58
C ASP A 695 -5.20 -6.15 12.15
N PHE A 696 -5.30 -6.20 13.48
CA PHE A 696 -6.46 -6.74 14.18
C PHE A 696 -7.64 -5.75 14.21
N LEU A 697 -8.85 -6.29 14.15
CA LEU A 697 -10.05 -5.52 14.46
C LEU A 697 -10.16 -5.34 15.97
N SER A 698 -10.83 -4.29 16.42
CA SER A 698 -11.04 -4.05 17.86
C SER A 698 -11.78 -5.19 18.57
N SER A 699 -12.55 -5.99 17.83
CA SER A 699 -13.31 -7.16 18.30
C SER A 699 -12.63 -8.50 17.97
N SER A 700 -11.41 -8.50 17.44
CA SER A 700 -10.66 -9.74 17.21
C SER A 700 -10.25 -10.36 18.55
N TYR A 701 -10.29 -11.70 18.64
CA TYR A 701 -9.65 -12.43 19.75
C TYR A 701 -8.13 -12.45 19.58
N TYR A 702 -7.42 -12.58 20.70
CA TYR A 702 -5.95 -12.60 20.73
C TYR A 702 -5.47 -14.03 20.97
N PRO A 703 -4.85 -14.69 19.98
CA PRO A 703 -4.47 -16.10 20.07
C PRO A 703 -3.13 -16.33 20.78
N ASP A 704 -2.33 -15.28 20.99
CA ASP A 704 -0.96 -15.40 21.49
C ASP A 704 -0.78 -15.02 22.97
N LYS A 705 -0.02 -15.85 23.68
CA LYS A 705 0.35 -15.65 25.09
C LYS A 705 1.50 -14.64 25.21
N SER A 706 1.56 -13.89 26.32
CA SER A 706 2.73 -13.10 26.71
C SER A 706 4.00 -13.96 26.67
N VAL A 707 5.03 -13.44 26.00
CA VAL A 707 6.32 -14.12 25.83
C VAL A 707 7.26 -13.79 26.97
N SER A 708 7.33 -12.53 27.40
CA SER A 708 8.02 -12.17 28.64
C SER A 708 7.19 -12.53 29.87
N ARG A 709 7.88 -12.75 30.99
CA ARG A 709 7.27 -13.21 32.25
C ARG A 709 6.41 -12.11 32.87
N GLN A 710 5.30 -12.48 33.51
CA GLN A 710 4.53 -11.58 34.36
C GLN A 710 5.40 -11.07 35.52
N ARG A 711 5.40 -9.77 35.76
CA ARG A 711 6.42 -9.09 36.56
C ARG A 711 5.84 -8.15 37.60
N TYR A 712 4.84 -7.38 37.25
CA TYR A 712 4.26 -6.37 38.15
C TYR A 712 2.76 -6.59 38.29
N ILE A 713 2.21 -6.25 39.45
CA ILE A 713 0.77 -6.07 39.66
C ILE A 713 0.51 -4.61 39.95
N GLU A 714 -0.26 -3.93 39.11
CA GLU A 714 -0.77 -2.60 39.40
C GLU A 714 -2.10 -2.70 40.14
N ILE A 715 -2.23 -1.88 41.18
CA ILE A 715 -3.40 -1.83 42.05
C ILE A 715 -3.94 -0.40 42.02
N TYR A 716 -5.17 -0.24 41.58
CA TYR A 716 -5.88 1.03 41.53
C TYR A 716 -6.96 1.08 42.61
N ARG A 717 -7.22 2.27 43.16
CA ARG A 717 -8.27 2.42 44.18
C ARG A 717 -8.95 3.79 44.13
N THR A 718 -10.28 3.79 44.03
CA THR A 718 -11.11 4.99 44.20
C THR A 718 -11.94 4.91 45.49
N GLU A 719 -12.40 6.07 45.97
CA GLU A 719 -13.28 6.17 47.15
C GLU A 719 -14.77 6.20 46.80
N GLU A 720 -15.09 6.51 45.54
CA GLU A 720 -16.43 6.52 44.95
C GLU A 720 -16.42 5.62 43.72
N ILE A 721 -17.58 5.04 43.39
CA ILE A 721 -17.71 4.24 42.17
C ILE A 721 -17.44 5.13 40.95
N PRO A 722 -16.46 4.79 40.09
CA PRO A 722 -16.20 5.57 38.90
C PRO A 722 -17.33 5.38 37.87
N ALA A 723 -17.52 6.35 36.98
CA ALA A 723 -18.51 6.24 35.90
C ALA A 723 -18.03 5.38 34.72
N THR A 724 -16.71 5.22 34.59
CA THR A 724 -16.04 4.41 33.56
C THR A 724 -14.72 3.87 34.11
N ILE A 725 -14.11 2.92 33.40
CA ILE A 725 -12.78 2.39 33.77
C ILE A 725 -11.71 3.49 33.79
N GLU A 726 -11.80 4.52 32.94
CA GLU A 726 -10.85 5.64 32.98
C GLU A 726 -10.91 6.45 34.28
N GLY A 727 -11.99 6.30 35.08
CA GLY A 727 -12.07 6.89 36.42
C GLY A 727 -11.00 6.37 37.39
N PHE A 728 -10.37 5.23 37.10
CA PHE A 728 -9.21 4.73 37.84
C PHE A 728 -7.89 5.43 37.46
N ASP A 729 -7.85 6.19 36.37
CA ASP A 729 -6.65 6.93 35.96
C ASP A 729 -6.23 7.94 37.04
N GLY A 730 -4.93 8.05 37.27
CA GLY A 730 -4.36 8.86 38.36
C GLY A 730 -4.62 8.33 39.79
N ASN A 731 -5.38 7.24 39.96
CA ASN A 731 -5.72 6.64 41.27
C ASN A 731 -4.94 5.33 41.55
N GLN A 732 -3.74 5.20 40.98
CA GLN A 732 -2.85 4.07 41.27
C GLN A 732 -2.37 4.11 42.72
N LEU A 733 -2.65 3.04 43.46
CA LEU A 733 -2.35 2.92 44.88
C LEU A 733 -0.95 2.35 45.11
N GLN A 734 -0.60 1.27 44.40
CA GLN A 734 0.69 0.58 44.54
C GLN A 734 0.98 -0.29 43.33
N THR A 735 2.27 -0.50 43.03
CA THR A 735 2.75 -1.57 42.15
C THR A 735 3.49 -2.61 43.00
N LEU A 736 3.11 -3.89 42.86
CA LEU A 736 3.82 -5.01 43.46
C LEU A 736 4.77 -5.62 42.43
N ASP A 737 5.96 -6.04 42.88
CA ASP A 737 6.95 -6.73 42.05
C ASP A 737 6.91 -8.23 42.39
N LEU A 738 6.68 -9.05 41.36
CA LEU A 738 6.59 -10.51 41.47
C LEU A 738 7.97 -11.20 41.45
N ARG A 739 9.10 -10.47 41.41
CA ARG A 739 10.42 -11.12 41.50
C ARG A 739 10.56 -11.94 42.75
N ASP A 740 11.01 -13.17 42.58
CA ASP A 740 11.55 -13.94 43.69
C ASP A 740 12.93 -13.39 44.11
N ILE A 741 13.13 -13.21 45.42
CA ILE A 741 14.30 -12.53 45.98
C ILE A 741 15.55 -13.36 45.70
N GLY A 742 16.50 -12.79 44.94
CA GLY A 742 17.74 -13.46 44.58
C GLY A 742 17.64 -14.39 43.36
N SER A 743 16.50 -14.37 42.65
CA SER A 743 16.27 -15.14 41.42
C SER A 743 15.88 -14.24 40.23
N LEU A 744 15.91 -14.83 39.03
CA LEU A 744 15.30 -14.27 37.80
C LEU A 744 13.86 -14.77 37.61
N ASN A 745 13.34 -15.60 38.52
CA ASN A 745 11.99 -16.15 38.45
C ASN A 745 10.96 -15.17 39.04
N THR A 746 9.72 -15.32 38.60
CA THR A 746 8.58 -14.58 39.12
C THR A 746 7.61 -15.51 39.85
N ILE A 747 7.01 -15.03 40.93
CA ILE A 747 5.99 -15.77 41.67
C ILE A 747 4.62 -15.59 40.98
N SER A 748 3.78 -16.62 41.05
CA SER A 748 2.42 -16.61 40.47
C SER A 748 1.33 -16.17 41.45
N SER A 749 1.68 -15.97 42.73
CA SER A 749 0.75 -15.57 43.77
C SER A 749 1.42 -14.58 44.72
N ILE A 750 0.72 -13.50 45.08
CA ILE A 750 1.18 -12.48 46.03
C ILE A 750 0.01 -11.95 46.86
N GLU A 751 0.30 -11.49 48.08
CA GLU A 751 -0.69 -10.85 48.94
C GLU A 751 -0.52 -9.33 48.97
N PHE A 752 -1.63 -8.62 48.84
CA PHE A 752 -1.71 -7.18 49.06
C PHE A 752 -2.52 -6.89 50.32
N LEU A 753 -1.98 -6.05 51.22
CA LEU A 753 -2.68 -5.61 52.43
C LEU A 753 -2.92 -4.11 52.40
N ASN A 754 -4.15 -3.69 52.67
CA ASN A 754 -4.51 -2.28 52.74
C ASN A 754 -5.25 -1.93 54.03
N THR A 755 -4.79 -0.88 54.72
CA THR A 755 -5.52 -0.30 55.85
C THR A 755 -6.57 0.67 55.32
N ILE A 756 -7.83 0.41 55.65
CA ILE A 756 -8.98 1.21 55.19
C ILE A 756 -9.79 1.77 56.37
N ARG A 757 -10.47 2.90 56.14
CA ARG A 757 -11.39 3.46 57.14
C ARG A 757 -12.66 2.63 57.25
N THR A 758 -13.11 2.41 58.48
CA THR A 758 -14.37 1.69 58.74
C THR A 758 -15.59 2.47 58.24
N ASN A 759 -16.63 1.75 57.82
CA ASN A 759 -17.90 2.28 57.32
C ASN A 759 -17.75 3.17 56.06
N LYS A 760 -16.66 3.00 55.29
CA LYS A 760 -16.43 3.64 54.00
C LYS A 760 -16.15 2.58 52.94
N LYS A 761 -16.76 2.75 51.76
CA LYS A 761 -16.55 1.90 50.59
C LYS A 761 -15.30 2.34 49.83
N TYR A 762 -14.64 1.38 49.21
CA TYR A 762 -13.50 1.58 48.31
C TYR A 762 -13.65 0.61 47.15
N TYR A 763 -13.23 1.02 45.96
CA TYR A 763 -13.32 0.21 44.74
C TYR A 763 -11.91 -0.08 44.27
N TYR A 764 -11.60 -1.36 44.06
CA TYR A 764 -10.27 -1.82 43.66
C TYR A 764 -10.31 -2.51 42.30
N VAL A 765 -9.29 -2.25 41.49
CA VAL A 765 -8.98 -2.98 40.26
C VAL A 765 -7.50 -3.37 40.27
N PHE A 766 -7.22 -4.56 39.76
CA PHE A 766 -5.89 -5.14 39.69
C PHE A 766 -5.58 -5.50 38.24
N ARG A 767 -4.33 -5.35 37.80
CA ARG A 767 -3.87 -5.89 36.51
C ARG A 767 -2.42 -6.32 36.57
N ALA A 768 -2.08 -7.34 35.80
CA ALA A 768 -0.70 -7.78 35.63
C ALA A 768 0.01 -7.00 34.52
N LEU A 769 1.32 -6.80 34.66
CA LEU A 769 2.21 -6.33 33.61
C LEU A 769 3.37 -7.32 33.46
N ASN A 770 3.81 -7.58 32.23
CA ASN A 770 5.00 -8.40 31.98
C ASN A 770 6.30 -7.59 32.15
N GLU A 771 7.46 -8.22 31.91
CA GLU A 771 8.76 -7.56 32.04
C GLU A 771 8.92 -6.40 31.05
N GLN A 772 8.26 -6.48 29.89
CA GLN A 772 8.18 -5.40 28.91
C GLN A 772 7.15 -4.32 29.24
N LYS A 773 6.44 -4.45 30.36
CA LYS A 773 5.39 -3.53 30.84
C LYS A 773 4.14 -3.46 29.96
N MET A 774 3.86 -4.50 29.18
CA MET A 774 2.56 -4.62 28.52
C MET A 774 1.46 -4.78 29.57
N PRO A 775 0.39 -3.96 29.54
CA PRO A 775 -0.73 -4.08 30.46
C PRO A 775 -1.61 -5.27 30.08
N GLY A 776 -1.87 -6.15 31.06
CA GLY A 776 -2.78 -7.28 30.91
C GLY A 776 -4.23 -6.92 31.25
N HIS A 777 -5.07 -7.95 31.30
CA HIS A 777 -6.48 -7.81 31.63
C HIS A 777 -6.70 -7.25 33.04
N LEU A 778 -7.73 -6.42 33.17
CA LEU A 778 -8.23 -5.96 34.45
C LEU A 778 -8.94 -7.11 35.17
N SER A 779 -8.78 -7.19 36.48
CA SER A 779 -9.71 -7.94 37.32
C SER A 779 -11.09 -7.30 37.28
N GLU A 780 -12.08 -8.00 37.82
CA GLU A 780 -13.35 -7.36 38.19
C GLU A 780 -13.11 -6.22 39.20
N ILE A 781 -14.11 -5.37 39.37
CA ILE A 781 -14.06 -4.25 40.30
C ILE A 781 -14.53 -4.74 41.67
N TYR A 782 -13.64 -4.71 42.67
CA TYR A 782 -13.94 -5.17 44.02
C TYR A 782 -14.37 -3.98 44.89
N GLU A 783 -15.67 -3.90 45.21
CA GLU A 783 -16.19 -2.99 46.25
C GLU A 783 -15.90 -3.59 47.62
N ALA A 784 -15.00 -2.97 48.37
CA ALA A 784 -14.61 -3.40 49.71
C ALA A 784 -15.07 -2.39 50.77
N GLN A 785 -15.74 -2.89 51.80
CA GLN A 785 -16.14 -2.11 52.97
C GLN A 785 -15.83 -2.85 54.26
N LEU A 786 -15.09 -2.21 55.16
CA LEU A 786 -14.89 -2.71 56.53
C LEU A 786 -15.94 -2.08 57.45
N ILE A 787 -16.94 -2.84 57.89
CA ILE A 787 -18.00 -2.35 58.77
C ILE A 787 -17.53 -2.43 60.23
N ASN A 788 -17.81 -1.38 61.00
CA ASN A 788 -17.66 -1.36 62.45
C ASN A 788 -19.03 -1.18 63.10
N ASP A 789 -19.57 -2.29 63.61
CA ASP A 789 -20.84 -2.32 64.34
C ASP A 789 -20.56 -2.58 65.84
N GLY A 790 -20.64 -1.52 66.64
CA GLY A 790 -20.47 -1.63 68.10
C GLY A 790 -19.11 -2.17 68.56
N GLY A 791 -18.05 -2.08 67.74
CA GLY A 791 -16.72 -2.63 68.01
C GLY A 791 -16.45 -3.99 67.35
N TYR A 792 -17.45 -4.60 66.70
CA TYR A 792 -17.26 -5.78 65.86
C TYR A 792 -16.89 -5.36 64.43
N LEU A 793 -15.74 -5.82 63.95
CA LEU A 793 -15.23 -5.50 62.61
C LEU A 793 -15.49 -6.68 61.67
N TYR A 794 -16.21 -6.44 60.58
CA TYR A 794 -16.40 -7.42 59.50
C TYR A 794 -16.35 -6.76 58.12
N SER A 795 -15.80 -7.44 57.12
CA SER A 795 -15.73 -6.95 55.74
C SER A 795 -16.90 -7.42 54.89
N ILE A 796 -17.37 -6.54 54.00
CA ILE A 796 -18.23 -6.89 52.87
C ILE A 796 -17.43 -6.67 51.59
N PHE A 797 -17.47 -7.64 50.69
CA PHE A 797 -16.90 -7.56 49.35
C PHE A 797 -18.00 -7.83 48.33
N ASN A 798 -18.24 -6.88 47.44
CA ASN A 798 -19.09 -7.06 46.26
C ASN A 798 -18.22 -6.97 45.01
N ILE A 799 -18.63 -7.67 43.96
CA ILE A 799 -17.97 -7.65 42.65
C ILE A 799 -18.87 -6.86 41.71
N LEU A 800 -18.27 -5.92 40.97
CA LEU A 800 -18.90 -5.17 39.89
C LEU A 800 -18.12 -5.47 38.60
N PHE A 801 -18.83 -5.57 37.49
CA PHE A 801 -18.26 -5.69 36.16
C PHE A 801 -18.18 -4.31 35.48
N GLU A 802 -17.41 -4.22 34.41
CA GLU A 802 -17.33 -2.98 33.62
C GLU A 802 -18.70 -2.53 33.10
N GLU A 803 -19.55 -3.50 32.74
CA GLU A 803 -20.95 -3.30 32.34
C GLU A 803 -21.81 -2.69 33.46
N ASP A 804 -21.48 -2.92 34.74
CA ASP A 804 -22.23 -2.37 35.87
C ASP A 804 -21.95 -0.87 36.11
N LEU A 805 -20.96 -0.28 35.43
CA LEU A 805 -20.62 1.15 35.54
C LEU A 805 -21.57 2.06 34.74
N GLU A 806 -22.59 1.49 34.09
CA GLU A 806 -23.55 2.12 33.16
C GLU A 806 -23.87 3.60 33.42
N GLN A 807 -23.62 4.41 32.40
CA GLN A 807 -24.35 5.66 32.15
C GLN A 807 -25.55 5.33 31.26
N GLU A 808 -26.76 5.75 31.64
CA GLU A 808 -27.93 5.69 30.75
C GLU A 808 -27.66 6.54 29.48
N ILE A 809 -27.30 5.89 28.38
CA ILE A 809 -27.12 6.55 27.08
C ILE A 809 -28.50 6.76 26.47
N PHE A 810 -28.99 8.00 26.50
CA PHE A 810 -30.22 8.37 25.78
C PHE A 810 -29.94 8.41 24.28
N VAL A 811 -30.46 7.45 23.51
CA VAL A 811 -30.41 7.47 22.05
C VAL A 811 -31.38 8.54 21.52
N ASN A 812 -30.85 9.51 20.75
CA ASN A 812 -31.61 10.62 20.16
C ASN A 812 -32.45 11.44 21.18
N PRO A 813 -31.83 12.10 22.18
CA PRO A 813 -32.55 12.81 23.24
C PRO A 813 -33.27 14.09 22.77
N SER A 814 -33.18 14.43 21.48
CA SER A 814 -33.76 15.63 20.89
C SER A 814 -34.32 15.37 19.51
N GLN A 815 -35.49 15.95 19.22
CA GLN A 815 -36.15 15.90 17.92
C GLN A 815 -36.53 17.31 17.45
N GLU A 816 -36.34 17.60 16.17
CA GLU A 816 -36.73 18.88 15.57
C GLU A 816 -38.21 18.91 15.16
N PHE A 817 -38.91 20.01 15.45
CA PHE A 817 -40.30 20.23 15.03
C PHE A 817 -40.57 21.71 14.72
N LYS A 818 -41.62 22.00 13.94
CA LYS A 818 -41.90 23.38 13.46
C LYS A 818 -42.90 24.17 14.30
N LYS A 819 -44.11 23.64 14.53
CA LYS A 819 -45.22 24.40 15.13
C LYS A 819 -45.96 23.67 16.25
N ILE A 820 -46.11 22.35 16.15
CA ILE A 820 -46.90 21.53 17.07
C ILE A 820 -46.05 20.30 17.38
N PHE A 821 -46.07 19.90 18.64
CA PHE A 821 -45.59 18.61 19.10
C PHE A 821 -46.66 18.02 20.02
N GLU A 822 -46.78 16.71 20.02
CA GLU A 822 -47.72 15.98 20.86
C GLU A 822 -46.93 15.00 21.72
N LEU A 823 -47.24 14.96 23.01
CA LEU A 823 -46.66 14.02 23.96
C LEU A 823 -47.71 12.97 24.28
N GLN A 824 -47.45 11.71 23.92
CA GLN A 824 -48.29 10.58 24.24
C GLN A 824 -47.45 9.47 24.87
N PRO A 825 -47.98 8.77 25.89
CA PRO A 825 -47.48 7.47 26.33
C PRO A 825 -47.28 6.51 25.16
N ASN A 826 -46.22 5.71 25.19
CA ASN A 826 -46.11 4.56 24.29
C ASN A 826 -47.30 3.61 24.56
N ILE A 827 -47.83 2.96 23.52
CA ILE A 827 -48.98 2.04 23.63
C ILE A 827 -48.74 0.91 24.64
N THR A 828 -47.49 0.48 24.83
CA THR A 828 -47.12 -0.54 25.83
C THR A 828 -47.37 -0.07 27.27
N GLN A 829 -47.19 1.23 27.55
CA GLN A 829 -47.46 1.86 28.84
C GLN A 829 -48.96 1.99 29.13
N LEU A 830 -49.82 1.86 28.12
CA LEU A 830 -51.28 1.91 28.23
C LEU A 830 -51.93 0.51 28.31
N LYS A 831 -51.15 -0.57 28.25
CA LYS A 831 -51.67 -1.93 28.29
C LYS A 831 -52.23 -2.25 29.67
N LEU A 832 -53.45 -2.78 29.72
CA LEU A 832 -54.11 -3.16 30.97
C LEU A 832 -53.66 -4.55 31.42
N GLY A 833 -53.18 -4.66 32.66
CA GLY A 833 -53.04 -5.92 33.38
C GLY A 833 -54.34 -6.22 34.12
N THR A 834 -54.91 -7.38 33.86
CA THR A 834 -56.21 -7.80 34.42
C THR A 834 -56.11 -9.09 35.24
N ASP A 835 -54.90 -9.49 35.62
CA ASP A 835 -54.65 -10.78 36.27
C ASP A 835 -55.33 -10.90 37.64
N GLU A 836 -55.56 -9.76 38.30
CA GLU A 836 -56.26 -9.68 39.60
C GLU A 836 -57.75 -9.28 39.48
N ALA A 837 -58.27 -9.06 38.27
CA ALA A 837 -59.64 -8.61 38.05
C ALA A 837 -60.63 -9.80 37.99
N ASP A 838 -61.68 -9.78 38.82
CA ASP A 838 -62.76 -10.78 38.80
C ASP A 838 -63.87 -10.37 37.82
N PHE A 839 -63.83 -10.92 36.61
CA PHE A 839 -64.80 -10.66 35.54
C PHE A 839 -66.23 -11.15 35.85
N SER A 840 -66.48 -11.85 36.96
CA SER A 840 -67.81 -12.23 37.39
C SER A 840 -68.53 -11.13 38.19
N GLN A 841 -67.81 -10.10 38.63
CA GLN A 841 -68.37 -8.97 39.39
C GLN A 841 -68.70 -7.78 38.48
N PRO A 842 -69.61 -6.87 38.92
CA PRO A 842 -69.86 -5.62 38.22
C PRO A 842 -68.55 -4.83 38.01
N ALA A 843 -68.33 -4.34 36.78
CA ALA A 843 -67.06 -3.72 36.38
C ALA A 843 -66.62 -2.56 37.30
N ASN A 844 -67.57 -1.80 37.86
CA ASN A 844 -67.27 -0.70 38.77
C ASN A 844 -66.65 -1.13 40.10
N THR A 845 -66.76 -2.40 40.50
CA THR A 845 -66.14 -2.93 41.73
C THR A 845 -64.75 -3.53 41.48
N GLN A 846 -64.31 -3.62 40.21
CA GLN A 846 -63.04 -4.25 39.81
C GLN A 846 -62.01 -3.24 39.29
N ILE A 847 -62.33 -1.95 39.22
CA ILE A 847 -61.44 -0.90 38.69
C ILE A 847 -60.12 -0.82 39.46
N GLU A 848 -60.14 -1.00 40.79
CA GLU A 848 -58.94 -0.98 41.64
C GLU A 848 -58.04 -2.22 41.44
N ASN A 849 -58.54 -3.27 40.78
CA ASN A 849 -57.84 -4.52 40.51
C ASN A 849 -57.24 -4.57 39.08
N ILE A 850 -57.26 -3.45 38.35
CA ILE A 850 -56.70 -3.31 37.01
C ILE A 850 -55.46 -2.43 37.09
N THR A 851 -54.33 -2.92 36.57
CA THR A 851 -53.08 -2.14 36.48
C THR A 851 -52.89 -1.61 35.06
N VAL A 852 -52.33 -0.40 34.92
CA VAL A 852 -52.03 0.20 33.61
C VAL A 852 -50.52 0.19 33.40
N GLY A 853 -50.03 -0.40 32.32
CA GLY A 853 -48.60 -0.59 32.01
C GLY A 853 -48.01 -1.91 32.53
N ALA A 854 -48.82 -2.98 32.60
CA ALA A 854 -48.51 -4.22 33.33
C ALA A 854 -47.30 -5.05 32.83
N ASP A 855 -46.75 -4.73 31.65
CA ASP A 855 -45.63 -5.46 31.04
C ASP A 855 -44.40 -4.57 30.79
N VAL A 856 -44.28 -3.44 31.49
CA VAL A 856 -43.11 -2.55 31.36
C VAL A 856 -42.43 -2.42 32.73
N PRO A 857 -41.12 -2.74 32.85
CA PRO A 857 -40.41 -2.70 34.14
C PRO A 857 -40.36 -1.28 34.74
N ASP A 858 -40.46 -0.25 33.91
CA ASP A 858 -40.47 1.14 34.34
C ASP A 858 -41.73 1.87 33.83
N THR A 859 -42.73 2.03 34.71
CA THR A 859 -44.00 2.70 34.37
C THR A 859 -43.88 4.22 34.40
N LEU A 860 -44.67 4.92 33.58
CA LEU A 860 -44.62 6.40 33.51
C LEU A 860 -45.57 7.13 34.48
N TRP A 861 -46.41 6.39 35.20
CA TRP A 861 -47.43 6.96 36.10
C TRP A 861 -46.78 7.57 37.35
N ASP A 862 -47.29 8.70 37.80
CA ASP A 862 -46.82 9.49 38.95
C ASP A 862 -45.38 10.03 38.85
N LYS A 863 -44.71 9.83 37.71
CA LYS A 863 -43.40 10.39 37.40
C LYS A 863 -43.50 11.75 36.74
N THR A 864 -42.57 12.64 37.10
CA THR A 864 -42.47 13.98 36.50
C THR A 864 -41.35 14.02 35.48
N PHE A 865 -41.71 14.34 34.24
CA PHE A 865 -40.80 14.48 33.12
C PHE A 865 -40.56 15.94 32.80
N LYS A 866 -39.38 16.27 32.27
CA LYS A 866 -39.04 17.60 31.77
C LYS A 866 -38.71 17.54 30.30
N VAL A 867 -39.45 18.29 29.49
CA VAL A 867 -39.11 18.54 28.07
C VAL A 867 -38.60 19.97 27.94
N ARG A 868 -37.41 20.12 27.36
CA ARG A 868 -36.81 21.43 27.06
C ARG A 868 -36.98 21.77 25.59
N LEU A 869 -37.71 22.83 25.31
CA LEU A 869 -37.86 23.40 23.98
C LEU A 869 -36.79 24.46 23.77
N THR A 870 -35.94 24.30 22.76
CA THR A 870 -34.93 25.29 22.38
C THR A 870 -35.26 25.91 21.03
N SER A 871 -35.38 27.23 20.97
CA SER A 871 -35.58 27.94 19.70
C SER A 871 -34.29 27.91 18.87
N LEU A 872 -34.28 27.20 17.74
CA LEU A 872 -33.12 27.18 16.83
C LEU A 872 -32.76 28.58 16.29
N LYS A 873 -33.74 29.48 16.18
CA LYS A 873 -33.52 30.85 15.67
C LYS A 873 -32.97 31.82 16.72
N THR A 874 -33.29 31.63 18.00
CA THR A 874 -32.98 32.62 19.05
C THR A 874 -32.19 32.07 20.24
N GLY A 875 -31.97 30.75 20.30
CA GLY A 875 -31.32 30.06 21.42
C GLY A 875 -32.12 30.05 22.73
N LYS A 876 -33.27 30.71 22.80
CA LYS A 876 -34.12 30.76 24.01
C LYS A 876 -34.70 29.38 24.33
N LYS A 877 -34.73 29.06 25.62
CA LYS A 877 -35.15 27.76 26.16
C LYS A 877 -36.41 27.91 27.00
N ILE A 878 -37.34 26.97 26.88
CA ILE A 878 -38.52 26.82 27.73
C ILE A 878 -38.53 25.39 28.25
N ASP A 879 -38.67 25.22 29.56
CA ASP A 879 -38.79 23.90 30.19
C ASP A 879 -40.25 23.65 30.55
N LEU A 880 -40.78 22.51 30.10
CA LEU A 880 -42.11 22.02 30.42
C LEU A 880 -41.95 20.80 31.33
N ASN A 881 -42.43 20.92 32.57
CA ASN A 881 -42.54 19.78 33.47
C ASN A 881 -43.96 19.23 33.40
N PHE A 882 -44.11 17.93 33.18
CA PHE A 882 -45.41 17.26 33.13
C PHE A 882 -45.36 15.93 33.89
N THR A 883 -46.50 15.57 34.46
CA THR A 883 -46.68 14.35 35.26
C THR A 883 -47.87 13.60 34.69
N TYR A 884 -47.70 12.31 34.39
CA TYR A 884 -48.81 11.46 33.99
C TYR A 884 -49.51 10.92 35.23
N ASN A 885 -50.78 11.29 35.42
CA ASN A 885 -51.59 10.80 36.53
C ASN A 885 -52.70 9.90 35.97
N LEU A 886 -52.90 8.74 36.58
CA LEU A 886 -54.09 7.94 36.32
C LEU A 886 -55.28 8.59 37.02
N ARG A 887 -56.32 8.93 36.25
CA ARG A 887 -57.60 9.37 36.80
C ARG A 887 -58.60 8.24 36.67
N ILE A 888 -59.17 7.86 37.80
CA ILE A 888 -60.33 6.99 37.87
C ILE A 888 -61.54 7.92 37.88
N ASP A 889 -62.15 8.12 36.71
CA ASP A 889 -63.37 8.93 36.54
C ASP A 889 -64.62 8.04 36.43
#